data_AF-A0A553HLA7-F1
#
_entry.id   AF-A0A553HLA7-F1
#
_cell.length_a   1.000
_cell.length_b   1.000
_cell.length_c   1.000
_cell.angle_alpha   90.00
_cell.angle_beta   90.00
_cell.angle_gamma   90.00
#
_symmetry.space_group_name_H-M   'P 1'
#
loop_
_entity.id
_entity.type
_entity.pdbx_description
1 polymer ?
#
loop_
_entity_poly.entity_id
_entity_poly.type
_entity_poly.pdbx_seq_one_letter_code
_entity_poly.pdbx_strand_id
1 'polypeptide(L)'
;MTPFGQFNASAATFRTEATAALVNVNLEFNIFAKKFVQPPPEYAGVGQHLATSRLQEAQDGARHGVARRLGALFKDSAMLPSTPELIRTYGLRASEISRTATANPRGNDSHGAFAGMIGADATTLWAAATSGRPAIQCHLLACLLARIWEPPEATSIWVEIISRRKLILKSKLSEEGELEQEVLLAVASDISRSDLFDWDASARAWLRVGDHVMKKQQTQAKLIVDNLEMPVNSKPDMYDSVMDAWASSMKQMENLLRGIPLQAHCGDILLGLLSWHLYPDMKYLSRGQRTIEQNDPLLKGRGVLTLGLEPSPRVTKDPQSVYWALPLAHLRYYGRLPVTRIQSMRTTNRDRLTIDEMLWAMVSSYIQAWQDASVPMQAILQFVSNVAIEIHYSLGYDTYAANRIGKQSWLSEHIRPSNLSWLSMLSRICLQYKDRLLEERIRKLQALGRRFHRVSNPPFNGIFNVETYLAVCYSLESKIKLLREIASSKSSPSQMRVPKYYEFLIVSKRSDSICINNQKRDKTFGFFEFATVIPEFDECDGITRSHERWIITKHGANLSQEDIEIVNKRQLKIRMMKERINPFDPDRPAFVHHRRRKTRYHEIKSRGNVSIIKEYSLGARSYENMEEDAEFVSMQTYVGSKVVKDAGYVVVLGNLESVALLRRRDLPPLIHQSGKLDPPQNERRLNELTPRQILSLFQPGAVDFTKCVKGTHITDINLQAAALIESLYRNMGEASIDVRAVGVDFTKAKWVNSAVIQTQQKLGGKNMVSPQAVLTPYLHAKDIDTATCFACIAMMETGSYDLGPGGLRSVFGLCASDSLYITSCLLRDPADRLNMPPIQRYTGNIGRAGMALMVPPNEPEIRRYDLIDEWYQYDHNVYAGVMEDCFKGTSLHLSFSQASQAVNLNFSGGPDIEAYFLETLISVYSRAEWIAELDVLGSVTHPNLKSEAEILKGKTCSCKYPANKDPTIISIDNFAEMLVPPTQPGIIRAKGNWQARLAATALCLAKGYKVVIKEPNTCLACVIRMAEARSVNTSSAQEFKDVWMII
;
A
#
# COMPACT_ATOMS: atom_id res chain seq x y z
N MET A 1 75.88 21.56 -8.23
CA MET A 1 74.77 21.15 -7.35
C MET A 1 74.00 22.40 -6.95
N THR A 2 72.95 22.75 -7.69
CA THR A 2 71.98 23.79 -7.31
C THR A 2 70.86 23.16 -6.49
N PRO A 3 70.31 23.85 -5.46
CA PRO A 3 69.63 23.16 -4.37
C PRO A 3 68.14 22.96 -4.66
N PHE A 4 67.68 21.72 -4.45
CA PHE A 4 66.29 21.25 -4.46
C PHE A 4 65.34 22.01 -3.50
N GLY A 5 65.83 22.95 -2.67
CA GLY A 5 65.03 23.71 -1.71
C GLY A 5 64.21 24.87 -2.31
N GLN A 6 64.63 25.46 -3.44
CA GLN A 6 63.92 26.59 -4.05
C GLN A 6 62.64 26.19 -4.80
N PHE A 7 62.52 24.93 -5.24
CA PHE A 7 61.30 24.41 -5.88
C PHE A 7 60.17 24.12 -4.87
N ASN A 8 60.51 23.68 -3.65
CA ASN A 8 59.50 23.40 -2.62
C ASN A 8 58.95 24.68 -1.97
N ALA A 9 59.78 25.71 -1.82
CA ALA A 9 59.35 27.01 -1.33
C ALA A 9 58.43 27.72 -2.35
N SER A 10 58.79 27.74 -3.64
CA SER A 10 57.93 28.32 -4.68
C SER A 10 56.62 27.55 -4.88
N ALA A 11 56.62 26.22 -4.79
CA ALA A 11 55.39 25.42 -4.83
C ALA A 11 54.48 25.63 -3.60
N ALA A 12 55.06 25.87 -2.42
CA ALA A 12 54.30 26.22 -1.21
C ALA A 12 53.71 27.63 -1.32
N THR A 13 54.49 28.62 -1.79
CA THR A 13 54.01 29.99 -2.02
C THR A 13 52.93 30.05 -3.09
N PHE A 14 53.07 29.29 -4.18
CA PHE A 14 52.05 29.19 -5.24
C PHE A 14 50.75 28.58 -4.71
N ARG A 15 50.83 27.58 -3.83
CA ARG A 15 49.66 26.99 -3.17
C ARG A 15 48.99 27.98 -2.21
N THR A 16 49.76 28.72 -1.41
CA THR A 16 49.19 29.72 -0.49
C THR A 16 48.61 30.92 -1.24
N GLU A 17 49.23 31.39 -2.31
CA GLU A 17 48.74 32.48 -3.15
C GLU A 17 47.50 32.06 -3.95
N ALA A 18 47.49 30.85 -4.53
CA ALA A 18 46.31 30.29 -5.19
C ALA A 18 45.14 30.09 -4.21
N THR A 19 45.43 29.68 -2.97
CA THR A 19 44.41 29.53 -1.92
C THR A 19 43.90 30.90 -1.47
N ALA A 20 44.77 31.90 -1.28
CA ALA A 20 44.37 33.26 -0.94
C ALA A 20 43.55 33.94 -2.05
N ALA A 21 43.92 33.72 -3.32
CA ALA A 21 43.17 34.20 -4.47
C ALA A 21 41.78 33.55 -4.57
N LEU A 22 41.68 32.24 -4.35
CA LEU A 22 40.39 31.53 -4.30
C LEU A 22 39.51 32.00 -3.14
N VAL A 23 40.10 32.26 -1.97
CA VAL A 23 39.39 32.81 -0.79
C VAL A 23 38.87 34.22 -1.09
N ASN A 24 39.68 35.09 -1.71
CA ASN A 24 39.26 36.44 -2.08
C ASN A 24 38.14 36.43 -3.13
N VAL A 25 38.25 35.59 -4.16
CA VAL A 25 37.19 35.42 -5.18
C VAL A 25 35.88 34.92 -4.56
N ASN A 26 35.96 33.93 -3.66
CA ASN A 26 34.77 33.44 -2.95
C ASN A 26 34.17 34.51 -2.04
N LEU A 27 34.98 35.33 -1.37
CA LEU A 27 34.53 36.44 -0.55
C LEU A 27 33.81 37.51 -1.40
N GLU A 28 34.40 37.92 -2.51
CA GLU A 28 33.83 38.90 -3.44
C GLU A 28 32.54 38.39 -4.09
N PHE A 29 32.51 37.13 -4.53
CA PHE A 29 31.27 36.54 -5.03
C PHE A 29 30.23 36.42 -3.92
N ASN A 30 30.58 36.09 -2.68
CA ASN A 30 29.62 36.04 -1.57
C ASN A 30 29.00 37.41 -1.28
N ILE A 31 29.77 38.50 -1.40
CA ILE A 31 29.26 39.88 -1.31
C ILE A 31 28.29 40.16 -2.47
N PHE A 32 28.64 39.75 -3.69
CA PHE A 32 27.77 39.87 -4.86
C PHE A 32 26.51 39.00 -4.79
N ALA A 33 26.64 37.80 -4.22
CA ALA A 33 25.57 36.84 -4.03
C ALA A 33 24.55 37.36 -3.04
N LYS A 34 24.97 38.12 -2.01
CA LYS A 34 24.07 38.79 -1.06
C LYS A 34 23.30 39.99 -1.64
N LYS A 35 23.54 40.36 -2.90
CA LYS A 35 22.80 41.45 -3.56
C LYS A 35 21.39 40.97 -3.93
N PHE A 36 20.42 41.33 -3.08
CA PHE A 36 19.01 41.12 -3.33
C PHE A 36 18.53 41.92 -4.55
N VAL A 37 18.00 41.23 -5.57
CA VAL A 37 17.32 41.86 -6.70
C VAL A 37 15.83 41.85 -6.42
N GLN A 38 15.16 43.00 -6.60
CA GLN A 38 13.72 43.07 -6.43
C GLN A 38 13.03 42.07 -7.38
N PRO A 39 12.26 41.11 -6.87
CA PRO A 39 11.64 40.09 -7.70
C PRO A 39 10.55 40.72 -8.58
N PRO A 40 10.30 40.19 -9.79
CA PRO A 40 9.23 40.70 -10.64
C PRO A 40 7.86 40.62 -9.93
N PRO A 41 6.97 41.60 -10.12
CA PRO A 41 5.71 41.68 -9.37
C PRO A 41 4.80 40.47 -9.56
N GLU A 42 4.93 39.77 -10.70
CA GLU A 42 4.17 38.56 -10.99
C GLU A 42 4.47 37.40 -10.02
N TYR A 43 5.64 37.40 -9.38
CA TYR A 43 6.06 36.37 -8.42
C TYR A 43 5.68 36.70 -6.98
N ALA A 44 5.11 37.88 -6.70
CA ALA A 44 4.81 38.33 -5.33
C ALA A 44 3.97 37.33 -4.52
N GLY A 45 3.05 36.61 -5.17
CA GLY A 45 2.23 35.57 -4.53
C GLY A 45 3.05 34.40 -3.98
N VAL A 46 4.17 34.05 -4.63
CA VAL A 46 5.10 33.00 -4.17
C VAL A 46 5.75 33.43 -2.85
N GLY A 47 6.37 34.61 -2.81
CA GLY A 47 7.05 35.12 -1.61
C GLY A 47 6.12 35.32 -0.41
N GLN A 48 4.87 35.76 -0.65
CA GLN A 48 3.87 35.96 0.41
C GLN A 48 3.37 34.67 1.09
N HIS A 49 3.48 33.54 0.39
CA HIS A 49 2.95 32.26 0.89
C HIS A 49 4.05 31.27 1.26
N LEU A 50 5.32 31.54 0.92
CA LEU A 50 6.44 30.69 1.30
C LEU A 50 6.65 30.70 2.83
N ALA A 51 6.98 29.55 3.40
CA ALA A 51 7.31 29.43 4.82
C ALA A 51 8.50 30.34 5.18
N THR A 52 8.48 30.96 6.37
CA THR A 52 9.47 31.96 6.79
C THR A 52 10.91 31.45 6.71
N SER A 53 11.16 30.21 7.12
CA SER A 53 12.48 29.56 7.04
C SER A 53 12.98 29.43 5.60
N ARG A 54 12.10 29.01 4.69
CA ARG A 54 12.40 28.87 3.25
C ARG A 54 12.56 30.23 2.58
N LEU A 55 11.80 31.23 3.01
CA LEU A 55 11.92 32.59 2.52
C LEU A 55 13.32 33.14 2.82
N GLN A 56 13.79 33.00 4.06
CA GLN A 56 15.15 33.39 4.46
C GLN A 56 16.21 32.66 3.64
N GLU A 57 16.09 31.34 3.49
CA GLU A 57 17.03 30.54 2.71
C GLU A 57 17.06 30.89 1.21
N ALA A 58 15.93 31.32 0.64
CA ALA A 58 15.84 31.78 -0.74
C ALA A 58 16.35 33.22 -0.95
N GLN A 59 16.43 34.04 0.10
CA GLN A 59 16.87 35.43 0.02
C GLN A 59 18.35 35.58 0.36
N ASP A 60 18.80 34.90 1.42
CA ASP A 60 20.14 35.09 2.00
C ASP A 60 20.90 33.76 2.20
N GLY A 61 20.29 32.63 1.83
CA GLY A 61 20.83 31.29 2.04
C GLY A 61 21.67 30.73 0.89
N ALA A 62 22.01 29.45 1.00
CA ALA A 62 22.81 28.72 0.02
C ALA A 62 22.11 28.66 -1.35
N ARG A 63 20.78 28.43 -1.35
CA ARG A 63 19.98 28.36 -2.58
C ARG A 63 19.96 29.68 -3.34
N HIS A 64 19.98 30.82 -2.63
CA HIS A 64 20.16 32.13 -3.24
C HIS A 64 21.52 32.24 -3.94
N GLY A 65 22.60 31.87 -3.25
CA GLY A 65 23.95 31.88 -3.82
C GLY A 65 24.10 30.98 -5.05
N VAL A 66 23.45 29.82 -5.08
CA VAL A 66 23.41 28.94 -6.27
C VAL A 66 22.65 29.62 -7.42
N ALA A 67 21.48 30.20 -7.17
CA ALA A 67 20.70 30.90 -8.18
C ALA A 67 21.47 32.06 -8.82
N ARG A 68 22.20 32.85 -8.02
CA ARG A 68 23.06 33.95 -8.51
C ARG A 68 24.21 33.43 -9.37
N ARG A 69 24.89 32.35 -8.94
CA ARG A 69 25.99 31.72 -9.71
C ARG A 69 25.50 31.19 -11.05
N LEU A 70 24.40 30.43 -11.05
CA LEU A 70 23.80 29.91 -12.28
C LEU A 70 23.35 31.06 -13.19
N GLY A 71 22.64 32.05 -12.65
CA GLY A 71 22.20 33.22 -13.42
C GLY A 71 23.36 33.97 -14.08
N ALA A 72 24.46 34.18 -13.37
CA ALA A 72 25.65 34.83 -13.91
C ALA A 72 26.34 33.98 -15.00
N LEU A 73 26.48 32.67 -14.82
CA LEU A 73 27.10 31.79 -15.82
C LEU A 73 26.38 31.80 -17.19
N PHE A 74 25.06 32.01 -17.18
CA PHE A 74 24.23 31.95 -18.39
C PHE A 74 23.67 33.29 -18.88
N LYS A 75 23.95 34.41 -18.19
CA LYS A 75 23.41 35.77 -18.47
C LYS A 75 23.52 36.19 -19.95
N ASP A 76 24.69 36.02 -20.55
CA ASP A 76 24.97 36.44 -21.94
C ASP A 76 25.22 35.24 -22.87
N SER A 77 24.51 34.14 -22.64
CA SER A 77 24.54 33.01 -23.55
C SER A 77 23.83 33.37 -24.85
N ALA A 78 24.56 33.50 -25.96
CA ALA A 78 23.99 33.73 -27.29
C ALA A 78 22.94 32.68 -27.71
N MET A 79 22.93 31.53 -27.05
CA MET A 79 21.96 30.45 -27.28
C MET A 79 20.60 30.68 -26.59
N LEU A 80 20.52 31.54 -25.57
CA LEU A 80 19.28 31.74 -24.81
C LEU A 80 18.42 32.87 -25.41
N PRO A 81 17.15 32.60 -25.78
CA PRO A 81 16.28 33.62 -26.35
C PRO A 81 15.76 34.60 -25.28
N SER A 82 15.44 35.81 -25.72
CA SER A 82 14.71 36.78 -24.90
C SER A 82 13.22 36.41 -24.83
N THR A 83 12.75 36.00 -23.64
CA THR A 83 11.39 35.49 -23.41
C THR A 83 10.67 36.21 -22.24
N PRO A 84 10.37 37.51 -22.38
CA PRO A 84 9.73 38.29 -21.32
C PRO A 84 8.30 37.82 -21.00
N GLU A 85 7.49 37.44 -22.01
CA GLU A 85 6.11 37.01 -21.77
C GLU A 85 6.03 35.66 -21.06
N LEU A 86 6.95 34.75 -21.37
CA LEU A 86 7.10 33.48 -20.65
C LEU A 86 7.41 33.71 -19.18
N ILE A 87 8.44 34.50 -18.87
CA ILE A 87 8.86 34.79 -17.49
C ILE A 87 7.70 35.43 -16.71
N ARG A 88 6.98 36.37 -17.34
CA ARG A 88 5.82 37.05 -16.76
C ARG A 88 4.68 36.07 -16.48
N THR A 89 4.28 35.28 -17.49
CA THR A 89 3.13 34.37 -17.39
C THR A 89 3.42 33.20 -16.43
N TYR A 90 4.65 32.69 -16.42
CA TYR A 90 5.08 31.69 -15.45
C TYR A 90 5.03 32.22 -14.01
N GLY A 91 5.46 33.46 -13.77
CA GLY A 91 5.32 34.11 -12.46
C GLY A 91 3.87 34.19 -11.98
N LEU A 92 2.96 34.60 -12.86
CA LEU A 92 1.53 34.63 -12.57
C LEU A 92 0.97 33.24 -12.23
N ARG A 93 1.32 32.22 -13.02
CA ARG A 93 0.93 30.81 -12.77
C ARG A 93 1.48 30.33 -11.43
N ALA A 94 2.74 30.61 -11.13
CA ALA A 94 3.36 30.21 -9.87
C ALA A 94 2.72 30.90 -8.66
N SER A 95 2.40 32.19 -8.77
CA SER A 95 1.66 32.94 -7.75
C SER A 95 0.22 32.46 -7.58
N GLU A 96 -0.44 31.98 -8.65
CA GLU A 96 -1.75 31.32 -8.58
C GLU A 96 -1.67 29.99 -7.83
N ILE A 97 -0.71 29.12 -8.18
CA ILE A 97 -0.49 27.84 -7.50
C ILE A 97 -0.20 28.08 -6.01
N SER A 98 0.71 29.01 -5.69
CA SER A 98 1.13 29.28 -4.30
C SER A 98 0.02 29.84 -3.40
N ARG A 99 -0.98 30.51 -3.97
CA ARG A 99 -2.15 31.03 -3.24
C ARG A 99 -3.17 29.96 -2.88
N THR A 100 -3.12 28.79 -3.53
CA THR A 100 -4.10 27.74 -3.31
C THR A 100 -3.81 27.03 -1.99
N ALA A 101 -4.82 26.93 -1.11
CA ALA A 101 -4.67 26.31 0.21
C ALA A 101 -4.23 24.84 0.16
N THR A 102 -4.55 24.12 -0.91
CA THR A 102 -4.09 22.73 -1.14
C THR A 102 -2.60 22.66 -1.47
N ALA A 103 -2.08 23.62 -2.21
CA ALA A 103 -0.67 23.70 -2.55
C ALA A 103 0.17 24.09 -1.35
N ASN A 104 -0.32 25.05 -0.56
CA ASN A 104 0.47 25.69 0.47
C ASN A 104 -0.29 25.81 1.80
N PRO A 105 -0.54 24.67 2.48
CA PRO A 105 -1.06 24.70 3.83
C PRO A 105 -0.08 25.47 4.72
N ARG A 106 -0.57 26.43 5.50
CA ARG A 106 0.27 27.14 6.46
C ARG A 106 0.45 26.29 7.71
N GLY A 107 1.71 26.14 8.13
CA GLY A 107 2.04 25.58 9.43
C GLY A 107 1.31 26.33 10.55
N ASN A 108 0.82 25.59 11.55
CA ASN A 108 0.14 26.12 12.72
C ASN A 108 0.59 25.32 13.95
N ASP A 109 0.09 25.70 15.13
CA ASP A 109 0.49 25.08 16.40
C ASP A 109 0.14 23.60 16.53
N SER A 110 -0.75 23.05 15.69
CA SER A 110 -1.07 21.61 15.67
C SER A 110 0.01 20.76 14.99
N HIS A 111 0.90 21.37 14.22
CA HIS A 111 2.01 20.67 13.55
C HIS A 111 3.28 20.59 14.43
N GLY A 112 3.23 21.12 15.66
CA GLY A 112 4.36 21.10 16.59
C GLY A 112 5.65 21.65 15.99
N ALA A 113 6.77 20.97 16.22
CA ALA A 113 8.09 21.37 15.74
C ALA A 113 8.17 21.49 14.20
N PHE A 114 7.30 20.80 13.46
CA PHE A 114 7.34 20.74 12.00
C PHE A 114 6.61 21.90 11.33
N ALA A 115 5.95 22.79 12.08
CA ALA A 115 5.14 23.88 11.52
C ALA A 115 5.90 24.71 10.46
N GLY A 116 7.20 24.97 10.68
CA GLY A 116 8.05 25.71 9.74
C GLY A 116 8.43 24.98 8.44
N MET A 117 8.13 23.69 8.32
CA MET A 117 8.45 22.85 7.15
C MET A 117 7.21 22.51 6.29
N ILE A 118 6.01 22.86 6.78
CA ILE A 118 4.74 22.64 6.09
C ILE A 118 4.57 23.66 4.97
N GLY A 119 4.08 23.21 3.82
CA GLY A 119 3.81 24.02 2.64
C GLY A 119 4.64 23.63 1.42
N ALA A 120 4.33 24.23 0.28
CA ALA A 120 5.03 24.00 -0.97
C ALA A 120 6.50 24.44 -0.89
N ASP A 121 7.40 23.66 -1.46
CA ASP A 121 8.80 24.09 -1.65
C ASP A 121 8.92 24.83 -2.99
N ALA A 122 8.89 26.16 -2.90
CA ALA A 122 9.19 27.06 -4.00
C ALA A 122 10.51 27.82 -3.76
N THR A 123 11.43 27.24 -2.98
CA THR A 123 12.64 27.93 -2.50
C THR A 123 13.56 28.31 -3.66
N THR A 124 13.81 27.40 -4.59
CA THR A 124 14.64 27.67 -5.79
C THR A 124 13.97 28.62 -6.77
N LEU A 125 12.63 28.57 -6.86
CA LEU A 125 11.84 29.50 -7.65
C LEU A 125 11.97 30.94 -7.11
N TRP A 126 11.80 31.13 -5.81
CA TRP A 126 11.93 32.44 -5.18
C TRP A 126 13.37 32.93 -5.17
N ALA A 127 14.34 32.05 -4.95
CA ALA A 127 15.77 32.35 -5.07
C ALA A 127 16.12 32.83 -6.49
N ALA A 128 15.57 32.18 -7.51
CA ALA A 128 15.74 32.61 -8.89
C ALA A 128 15.08 33.98 -9.17
N ALA A 129 13.86 34.20 -8.67
CA ALA A 129 13.15 35.47 -8.84
C ALA A 129 13.90 36.65 -8.21
N THR A 130 14.53 36.44 -7.05
CA THR A 130 15.34 37.43 -6.32
C THR A 130 16.79 37.54 -6.84
N SER A 131 17.16 36.72 -7.83
CA SER A 131 18.49 36.69 -8.44
C SER A 131 18.57 37.31 -9.84
N GLY A 132 17.42 37.55 -10.47
CA GLY A 132 17.29 38.17 -11.79
C GLY A 132 16.78 37.23 -12.89
N ARG A 133 16.48 37.78 -14.08
CA ARG A 133 15.86 37.03 -15.20
C ARG A 133 16.65 35.79 -15.64
N PRO A 134 18.00 35.83 -15.78
CA PRO A 134 18.78 34.63 -16.15
C PRO A 134 18.66 33.49 -15.14
N ALA A 135 18.54 33.81 -13.85
CA ALA A 135 18.33 32.80 -12.81
C ALA A 135 16.95 32.15 -12.92
N ILE A 136 15.90 32.91 -13.26
CA ILE A 136 14.56 32.37 -13.56
C ILE A 136 14.64 31.39 -14.74
N GLN A 137 15.37 31.74 -15.80
CA GLN A 137 15.57 30.83 -16.94
C GLN A 137 16.26 29.52 -16.50
N CYS A 138 17.24 29.60 -15.61
CA CYS A 138 17.90 28.40 -15.04
C CYS A 138 16.94 27.55 -14.20
N HIS A 139 16.01 28.17 -13.46
CA HIS A 139 14.94 27.45 -12.76
C HIS A 139 13.97 26.76 -13.74
N LEU A 140 13.65 27.40 -14.87
CA LEU A 140 12.84 26.76 -15.93
C LEU A 140 13.55 25.53 -16.51
N LEU A 141 14.88 25.57 -16.69
CA LEU A 141 15.67 24.39 -17.07
C LEU A 141 15.62 23.31 -15.98
N ALA A 142 15.76 23.68 -14.71
CA ALA A 142 15.65 22.73 -13.61
C ALA A 142 14.30 21.99 -13.63
N CYS A 143 13.21 22.70 -13.93
CA CYS A 143 11.90 22.09 -14.14
C CYS A 143 11.88 21.10 -15.32
N LEU A 144 12.50 21.42 -16.47
CA LEU A 144 12.58 20.50 -17.62
C LEU A 144 13.36 19.23 -17.27
N LEU A 145 14.52 19.38 -16.61
CA LEU A 145 15.36 18.25 -16.22
C LEU A 145 14.68 17.38 -15.16
N ALA A 146 14.08 17.99 -14.13
CA ALA A 146 13.36 17.28 -13.09
C ALA A 146 12.14 16.51 -13.65
N ARG A 147 11.51 16.99 -14.72
CA ARG A 147 10.37 16.31 -15.34
C ARG A 147 10.74 14.99 -16.02
N ILE A 148 11.92 14.89 -16.62
CA ILE A 148 12.29 13.78 -17.52
C ILE A 148 13.49 12.95 -17.04
N TRP A 149 14.32 13.43 -16.11
CA TRP A 149 15.49 12.71 -15.59
C TRP A 149 15.32 12.37 -14.10
N GLU A 150 15.84 11.21 -13.68
CA GLU A 150 15.93 10.87 -12.26
C GLU A 150 16.86 11.85 -11.52
N PRO A 151 16.72 12.04 -10.20
CA PRO A 151 17.54 12.99 -9.43
C PRO A 151 19.07 12.90 -9.68
N PRO A 152 19.71 11.71 -9.65
CA PRO A 152 21.16 11.61 -9.92
C PRO A 152 21.53 11.88 -11.39
N GLU A 153 20.62 11.58 -12.33
CA GLU A 153 20.81 11.86 -13.75
C GLU A 153 20.77 13.37 -14.02
N ALA A 154 19.74 14.06 -13.49
CA ALA A 154 19.58 15.51 -13.61
C ALA A 154 20.76 16.28 -13.00
N THR A 155 21.26 15.84 -11.84
CA THR A 155 22.44 16.42 -11.18
C THR A 155 23.69 16.23 -12.03
N SER A 156 23.85 15.06 -12.65
CA SER A 156 24.98 14.79 -13.55
C SER A 156 24.94 15.67 -14.80
N ILE A 157 23.75 15.93 -15.35
CA ILE A 157 23.54 16.85 -16.46
C ILE A 157 23.95 18.27 -16.05
N TRP A 158 23.50 18.77 -14.90
CA TRP A 158 23.89 20.10 -14.40
C TRP A 158 25.41 20.26 -14.25
N VAL A 159 26.07 19.29 -13.61
CA VAL A 159 27.53 19.31 -13.42
C VAL A 159 28.26 19.44 -14.75
N GLU A 160 27.82 18.68 -15.75
CA GLU A 160 28.45 18.68 -17.07
C GLU A 160 28.20 19.97 -17.86
N ILE A 161 26.97 20.51 -17.82
CA ILE A 161 26.64 21.77 -18.50
C ILE A 161 27.41 22.94 -17.88
N ILE A 162 27.48 23.01 -16.55
CA ILE A 162 28.24 24.05 -15.84
C ILE A 162 29.73 23.94 -16.19
N SER A 163 30.27 22.73 -16.16
CA SER A 163 31.69 22.49 -16.49
C SER A 163 32.02 22.95 -17.91
N ARG A 164 31.19 22.58 -18.90
CA ARG A 164 31.38 22.99 -20.30
C ARG A 164 31.16 24.48 -20.50
N ARG A 165 30.17 25.09 -19.83
CA ARG A 165 29.94 26.53 -19.88
C ARG A 165 31.12 27.32 -19.31
N LYS A 166 31.69 26.89 -18.19
CA LYS A 166 32.91 27.50 -17.62
C LYS A 166 34.08 27.41 -18.60
N LEU A 167 34.27 26.30 -19.29
CA LEU A 167 35.32 26.16 -20.32
C LEU A 167 35.13 27.14 -21.48
N ILE A 168 33.90 27.28 -21.98
CA ILE A 168 33.56 28.24 -23.05
C ILE A 168 33.87 29.68 -22.60
N LEU A 169 33.49 30.05 -21.38
CA LEU A 169 33.74 31.39 -20.84
C LEU A 169 35.24 31.66 -20.61
N LYS A 170 36.01 30.64 -20.18
CA LYS A 170 37.47 30.75 -20.07
C LYS A 170 38.13 30.96 -21.44
N SER A 171 37.66 30.27 -22.48
CA SER A 171 38.13 30.49 -23.86
C SER A 171 37.82 31.91 -24.32
N LYS A 172 36.58 32.38 -24.10
CA LYS A 172 36.19 33.76 -24.40
C LYS A 172 37.04 34.79 -23.68
N LEU A 173 37.34 34.59 -22.39
CA LEU A 173 38.24 35.48 -21.66
C LEU A 173 39.63 35.53 -22.28
N SER A 174 40.16 34.39 -22.76
CA SER A 174 41.45 34.36 -23.45
C SER A 174 41.44 34.98 -24.85
N GLU A 175 40.28 34.99 -25.52
CA GLU A 175 40.12 35.51 -26.88
C GLU A 175 39.77 37.01 -26.91
N GLU A 176 38.81 37.43 -26.09
CA GLU A 176 38.22 38.78 -26.04
C GLU A 176 38.87 39.66 -24.96
N GLY A 177 39.60 39.08 -24.00
CA GLY A 177 40.36 39.80 -22.97
C GLY A 177 39.54 40.34 -21.79
N GLU A 178 38.21 40.41 -21.91
CA GLU A 178 37.32 40.95 -20.88
C GLU A 178 36.07 40.08 -20.68
N LEU A 179 35.62 39.98 -19.44
CA LEU A 179 34.31 39.43 -19.05
C LEU A 179 33.67 40.37 -18.05
N GLU A 180 32.33 40.42 -18.01
CA GLU A 180 31.64 41.12 -16.93
C GLU A 180 32.09 40.59 -15.57
N GLN A 181 32.28 41.49 -14.60
CA GLN A 181 32.76 41.14 -13.26
C GLN A 181 31.93 40.03 -12.59
N GLU A 182 30.60 40.09 -12.75
CA GLU A 182 29.66 39.09 -12.22
C GLU A 182 29.92 37.69 -12.81
N VAL A 183 30.24 37.62 -14.10
CA VAL A 183 30.52 36.37 -14.84
C VAL A 183 31.89 35.83 -14.47
N LEU A 184 32.90 36.70 -14.37
CA LEU A 184 34.25 36.33 -13.97
C LEU A 184 34.27 35.67 -12.58
N LEU A 185 33.60 36.29 -11.62
CA LEU A 185 33.48 35.74 -10.27
C LEU A 185 32.73 34.40 -10.26
N ALA A 186 31.66 34.26 -11.08
CA ALA A 186 30.91 33.00 -11.19
C ALA A 186 31.73 31.85 -11.81
N VAL A 187 32.57 32.14 -12.81
CA VAL A 187 33.47 31.17 -13.45
C VAL A 187 34.53 30.67 -12.47
N ALA A 188 35.05 31.57 -11.64
CA ALA A 188 36.08 31.28 -10.66
C ALA A 188 35.54 30.60 -9.38
N SER A 189 34.27 30.84 -9.02
CA SER A 189 33.58 30.15 -7.93
C SER A 189 33.14 28.74 -8.31
N ASP A 190 33.17 27.78 -7.39
CA ASP A 190 32.61 26.43 -7.62
C ASP A 190 31.19 26.28 -7.07
N ILE A 191 30.40 25.44 -7.75
CA ILE A 191 29.07 25.00 -7.30
C ILE A 191 29.21 23.52 -6.98
N SER A 192 28.90 23.14 -5.74
CA SER A 192 29.06 21.74 -5.33
C SER A 192 28.00 20.84 -5.98
N ARG A 193 28.31 19.54 -6.12
CA ARG A 193 27.35 18.56 -6.62
C ARG A 193 26.13 18.44 -5.70
N SER A 194 26.33 18.54 -4.38
CA SER A 194 25.24 18.53 -3.39
C SER A 194 24.31 19.73 -3.54
N ASP A 195 24.85 20.93 -3.80
CA ASP A 195 24.03 22.13 -4.02
C ASP A 195 23.12 21.97 -5.27
N LEU A 196 23.65 21.35 -6.32
CA LEU A 196 22.88 21.05 -7.54
C LEU A 196 21.82 19.97 -7.31
N PHE A 197 22.12 19.00 -6.44
CA PHE A 197 21.17 17.97 -6.04
C PHE A 197 20.00 18.58 -5.25
N ASP A 198 20.28 19.47 -4.30
CA ASP A 198 19.26 20.22 -3.55
C ASP A 198 18.48 21.18 -4.46
N TRP A 199 19.14 21.78 -5.45
CA TRP A 199 18.50 22.61 -6.47
C TRP A 199 17.46 21.83 -7.30
N ASP A 200 17.83 20.63 -7.78
CA ASP A 200 16.89 19.73 -8.48
C ASP A 200 15.76 19.25 -7.57
N ALA A 201 16.06 18.91 -6.31
CA ALA A 201 15.05 18.44 -5.37
C ALA A 201 13.97 19.48 -5.08
N SER A 202 14.35 20.75 -4.91
CA SER A 202 13.38 21.83 -4.72
C SER A 202 12.55 22.09 -5.98
N ALA A 203 13.16 22.07 -7.17
CA ALA A 203 12.41 22.18 -8.43
C ALA A 203 11.41 21.02 -8.60
N ARG A 204 11.81 19.80 -8.25
CA ARG A 204 10.96 18.61 -8.31
C ARG A 204 9.80 18.65 -7.31
N ALA A 205 10.06 19.12 -6.08
CA ALA A 205 9.02 19.34 -5.09
C ALA A 205 8.00 20.39 -5.57
N TRP A 206 8.47 21.48 -6.17
CA TRP A 206 7.61 22.49 -6.81
C TRP A 206 6.74 21.90 -7.93
N LEU A 207 7.32 21.08 -8.82
CA LEU A 207 6.58 20.43 -9.91
C LEU A 207 5.45 19.53 -9.40
N ARG A 208 5.66 18.81 -8.29
CA ARG A 208 4.63 17.92 -7.71
C ARG A 208 3.44 18.72 -7.20
N VAL A 209 3.69 19.82 -6.53
CA VAL A 209 2.63 20.74 -6.08
C VAL A 209 1.87 21.31 -7.27
N GLY A 210 2.58 21.76 -8.31
CA GLY A 210 1.95 22.26 -9.54
C GLY A 210 1.11 21.21 -10.28
N ASP A 211 1.61 19.97 -10.36
CA ASP A 211 0.89 18.85 -10.99
C ASP A 211 -0.43 18.56 -10.28
N HIS A 212 -0.42 18.69 -8.96
CA HIS A 212 -1.60 18.45 -8.14
C HIS A 212 -2.64 19.56 -8.29
N VAL A 213 -2.23 20.83 -8.23
CA VAL A 213 -3.16 21.97 -8.45
C VAL A 213 -3.73 21.97 -9.86
N MET A 214 -2.89 21.68 -10.86
CA MET A 214 -3.27 21.68 -12.28
C MET A 214 -3.63 20.29 -12.79
N LYS A 215 -4.09 19.39 -11.90
CA LYS A 215 -4.28 17.95 -12.19
C LYS A 215 -5.09 17.67 -13.45
N LYS A 216 -6.15 18.45 -13.70
CA LYS A 216 -7.02 18.25 -14.87
C LYS A 216 -6.25 18.48 -16.18
N GLN A 217 -5.69 19.67 -16.37
CA GLN A 217 -4.93 20.04 -17.55
C GLN A 217 -3.67 19.18 -17.71
N GLN A 218 -2.97 18.91 -16.60
CA GLN A 218 -1.79 18.05 -16.58
C GLN A 218 -2.12 16.62 -17.04
N THR A 219 -3.24 16.05 -16.58
CA THR A 219 -3.68 14.72 -17.01
C THR A 219 -4.04 14.71 -18.50
N GLN A 220 -4.76 15.73 -18.97
CA GLN A 220 -5.15 15.85 -20.38
C GLN A 220 -3.93 15.97 -21.30
N ALA A 221 -2.94 16.78 -20.92
CA ALA A 221 -1.69 16.92 -21.67
C ALA A 221 -0.86 15.62 -21.68
N LYS A 222 -0.72 14.93 -20.52
CA LYS A 222 -0.03 13.64 -20.43
C LYS A 222 -0.66 12.57 -21.33
N LEU A 223 -1.99 12.51 -21.42
CA LEU A 223 -2.69 11.57 -22.32
C LEU A 223 -2.35 11.79 -23.80
N ILE A 224 -2.05 13.04 -24.20
CA ILE A 224 -1.62 13.34 -25.57
C ILE A 224 -0.17 12.89 -25.76
N VAL A 225 0.72 13.23 -24.83
CA VAL A 225 2.15 12.87 -24.87
C VAL A 225 2.38 11.36 -24.91
N ASP A 226 1.55 10.59 -24.20
CA ASP A 226 1.52 9.12 -24.19
C ASP A 226 1.19 8.49 -25.55
N ASN A 227 0.64 9.25 -26.50
CA ASN A 227 0.21 8.76 -27.81
C ASN A 227 1.10 9.27 -28.96
N LEU A 228 2.17 10.02 -28.65
CA LEU A 228 3.08 10.62 -29.62
C LEU A 228 4.43 9.92 -29.61
N GLU A 229 5.05 9.73 -30.77
CA GLU A 229 6.40 9.16 -30.90
C GLU A 229 7.37 10.25 -31.38
N MET A 230 7.77 11.14 -30.46
CA MET A 230 8.58 12.32 -30.81
C MET A 230 9.81 12.44 -29.91
N PRO A 231 11.04 12.52 -30.45
CA PRO A 231 12.21 12.87 -29.66
C PRO A 231 12.14 14.35 -29.22
N VAL A 232 12.66 14.67 -28.04
CA VAL A 232 12.90 16.05 -27.60
C VAL A 232 13.86 16.75 -28.56
N ASN A 233 14.97 16.10 -28.90
CA ASN A 233 15.83 16.41 -30.04
C ASN A 233 16.70 15.17 -30.38
N SER A 234 17.47 15.28 -31.46
CA SER A 234 18.37 14.20 -31.94
C SER A 234 19.84 14.62 -31.95
N LYS A 235 20.25 15.55 -31.08
CA LYS A 235 21.64 16.03 -31.00
C LYS A 235 22.52 14.96 -30.33
N PRO A 236 23.71 14.63 -30.88
CA PRO A 236 24.56 13.58 -30.32
C PRO A 236 25.33 14.03 -29.07
N ASP A 237 25.61 15.33 -28.94
CA ASP A 237 26.33 15.92 -27.81
C ASP A 237 25.36 16.34 -26.69
N MET A 238 25.71 16.05 -25.43
CA MET A 238 24.84 16.32 -24.28
C MET A 238 24.61 17.82 -24.05
N TYR A 239 25.68 18.62 -24.07
CA TYR A 239 25.59 20.07 -23.85
C TYR A 239 24.75 20.73 -24.94
N ASP A 240 25.04 20.41 -26.21
CA ASP A 240 24.28 20.97 -27.33
C ASP A 240 22.83 20.50 -27.31
N SER A 241 22.56 19.25 -26.94
CA SER A 241 21.21 18.71 -26.79
C SER A 241 20.41 19.44 -25.70
N VAL A 242 20.98 19.68 -24.52
CA VAL A 242 20.28 20.35 -23.43
C VAL A 242 20.11 21.84 -23.70
N MET A 243 21.13 22.52 -24.23
CA MET A 243 21.03 23.93 -24.59
C MET A 243 19.98 24.17 -25.70
N ASP A 244 19.91 23.29 -26.71
CA ASP A 244 18.92 23.36 -27.79
C ASP A 244 17.50 23.12 -27.27
N ALA A 245 17.28 22.06 -26.47
CA ALA A 245 15.97 21.78 -25.87
C ALA A 245 15.49 22.92 -24.96
N TRP A 246 16.40 23.50 -24.16
CA TRP A 246 16.10 24.61 -23.27
C TRP A 246 15.73 25.88 -24.05
N ALA A 247 16.56 26.28 -25.01
CA ALA A 247 16.32 27.47 -25.82
C ALA A 247 15.06 27.34 -26.69
N SER A 248 14.90 26.20 -27.36
CA SER A 248 13.80 25.94 -28.27
C SER A 248 12.45 25.86 -27.53
N SER A 249 12.37 25.15 -26.40
CA SER A 249 11.14 25.10 -25.59
C SER A 249 10.71 26.48 -25.10
N MET A 250 11.65 27.32 -24.65
CA MET A 250 11.36 28.68 -24.21
C MET A 250 10.88 29.57 -25.36
N LYS A 251 11.57 29.53 -26.52
CA LYS A 251 11.19 30.30 -27.71
C LYS A 251 9.81 29.91 -28.23
N GLN A 252 9.54 28.61 -28.29
CA GLN A 252 8.25 28.08 -28.75
C GLN A 252 7.10 28.50 -27.82
N MET A 253 7.31 28.44 -26.50
CA MET A 253 6.32 28.90 -25.52
C MET A 253 6.09 30.42 -25.58
N GLU A 254 7.15 31.21 -25.72
CA GLU A 254 7.06 32.66 -25.91
C GLU A 254 6.21 33.01 -27.15
N ASN A 255 6.40 32.29 -28.26
CA ASN A 255 5.61 32.47 -29.48
C ASN A 255 4.11 32.15 -29.27
N LEU A 256 3.81 31.04 -28.59
CA LEU A 256 2.43 30.69 -28.23
C LEU A 256 1.78 31.76 -27.36
N LEU A 257 2.51 32.28 -26.37
CA LEU A 257 2.06 33.37 -25.51
C LEU A 257 1.87 34.69 -26.26
N ARG A 258 2.56 34.91 -27.38
CA ARG A 258 2.34 36.06 -28.26
C ARG A 258 1.20 35.88 -29.25
N GLY A 259 0.46 34.77 -29.18
CA GLY A 259 -0.66 34.51 -30.08
C GLY A 259 -0.26 33.83 -31.39
N ILE A 260 1.00 33.45 -31.57
CA ILE A 260 1.49 32.82 -32.79
C ILE A 260 1.12 31.33 -32.75
N PRO A 261 0.30 30.82 -33.69
CA PRO A 261 0.03 29.40 -33.78
C PRO A 261 1.33 28.62 -34.07
N LEU A 262 1.50 27.48 -33.41
CA LEU A 262 2.73 26.69 -33.50
C LEU A 262 2.43 25.27 -33.97
N GLN A 263 3.30 24.72 -34.79
CA GLN A 263 3.32 23.31 -35.16
C GLN A 263 4.50 22.62 -34.47
N ALA A 264 4.25 21.58 -33.67
CA ALA A 264 5.32 20.87 -32.97
C ALA A 264 5.96 19.82 -33.90
N HIS A 265 7.27 19.92 -34.09
CA HIS A 265 8.08 18.93 -34.81
C HIS A 265 8.93 18.07 -33.88
N CYS A 266 9.21 18.57 -32.67
CA CYS A 266 9.97 17.89 -31.63
C CYS A 266 9.23 17.95 -30.29
N GLY A 267 9.62 17.09 -29.34
CA GLY A 267 8.96 16.95 -28.04
C GLY A 267 9.36 17.97 -26.98
N ASP A 268 10.24 18.93 -27.31
CA ASP A 268 10.77 19.96 -26.41
C ASP A 268 9.70 20.94 -25.90
N ILE A 269 8.79 21.38 -26.77
CA ILE A 269 7.66 22.21 -26.34
C ILE A 269 6.74 21.45 -25.39
N LEU A 270 6.44 20.18 -25.68
CA LEU A 270 5.59 19.34 -24.83
C LEU A 270 6.20 19.13 -23.43
N LEU A 271 7.53 18.97 -23.38
CA LEU A 271 8.27 18.94 -22.11
C LEU A 271 8.12 20.27 -21.35
N GLY A 272 8.20 21.41 -22.05
CA GLY A 272 7.98 22.75 -21.48
C GLY A 272 6.58 22.95 -20.90
N LEU A 273 5.52 22.61 -21.65
CA LEU A 273 4.11 22.76 -21.20
C LEU A 273 3.88 22.01 -19.87
N LEU A 274 4.34 20.75 -19.82
CA LEU A 274 4.18 19.88 -18.66
C LEU A 274 5.06 20.31 -17.47
N SER A 275 6.15 21.02 -17.71
CA SER A 275 7.10 21.46 -16.66
C SER A 275 6.78 22.84 -16.10
N TRP A 276 6.15 23.72 -16.88
CA TRP A 276 5.85 25.09 -16.47
C TRP A 276 4.36 25.32 -16.15
N HIS A 277 3.54 24.27 -16.29
CA HIS A 277 2.10 24.28 -16.00
C HIS A 277 1.34 25.35 -16.80
N LEU A 278 1.72 25.51 -18.07
CA LEU A 278 1.10 26.40 -19.04
C LEU A 278 0.49 25.53 -20.15
N TYR A 279 -0.84 25.54 -20.29
CA TYR A 279 -1.54 24.61 -21.17
C TYR A 279 -2.31 25.34 -22.29
N PRO A 280 -1.72 25.53 -23.48
CA PRO A 280 -2.42 26.09 -24.62
C PRO A 280 -3.44 25.08 -25.18
N ASP A 281 -4.44 25.60 -25.88
CA ASP A 281 -5.34 24.75 -26.65
C ASP A 281 -4.58 24.07 -27.80
N MET A 282 -4.96 22.83 -28.12
CA MET A 282 -4.22 21.98 -29.04
C MET A 282 -5.11 21.46 -30.17
N LYS A 283 -4.53 21.25 -31.36
CA LYS A 283 -5.14 20.50 -32.46
C LYS A 283 -4.33 19.23 -32.70
N TYR A 284 -4.98 18.08 -32.60
CA TYR A 284 -4.36 16.77 -32.79
C TYR A 284 -4.81 16.18 -34.14
N LEU A 285 -3.86 15.83 -35.01
CA LEU A 285 -4.13 15.51 -36.42
C LEU A 285 -3.93 14.02 -36.80
N SER A 286 -3.33 13.17 -35.94
CA SER A 286 -2.87 11.83 -36.35
C SER A 286 -3.96 10.74 -36.50
N ARG A 287 -5.14 10.90 -35.87
CA ARG A 287 -6.28 9.96 -35.97
C ARG A 287 -7.59 10.71 -36.29
N GLY A 288 -7.50 11.68 -37.18
CA GLY A 288 -8.55 12.66 -37.48
C GLY A 288 -8.35 13.97 -36.72
N GLN A 289 -8.86 15.08 -37.27
CA GLN A 289 -8.74 16.41 -36.66
C GLN A 289 -9.56 16.48 -35.38
N ARG A 290 -8.88 16.55 -34.23
CA ARG A 290 -9.49 16.76 -32.92
C ARG A 290 -8.96 18.07 -32.32
N THR A 291 -9.87 18.96 -31.95
CA THR A 291 -9.53 20.14 -31.15
C THR A 291 -9.61 19.75 -29.67
N ILE A 292 -8.58 20.06 -28.93
CA ILE A 292 -8.45 19.80 -27.50
C ILE A 292 -8.38 21.13 -26.78
N GLU A 293 -9.45 21.48 -26.08
CA GLU A 293 -9.51 22.70 -25.29
C GLU A 293 -9.00 22.41 -23.87
N GLN A 294 -7.91 23.08 -23.50
CA GLN A 294 -7.31 23.04 -22.16
C GLN A 294 -7.98 24.05 -21.23
N ASN A 295 -8.58 25.11 -21.79
CA ASN A 295 -9.27 26.16 -21.06
C ASN A 295 -8.40 26.82 -19.96
N ASP A 296 -7.10 26.95 -20.24
CA ASP A 296 -6.18 27.65 -19.34
C ASP A 296 -6.44 29.18 -19.39
N PRO A 297 -6.78 29.83 -18.26
CA PRO A 297 -7.08 31.26 -18.23
C PRO A 297 -5.92 32.14 -18.72
N LEU A 298 -4.67 31.72 -18.53
CA LEU A 298 -3.49 32.49 -18.91
C LEU A 298 -3.20 32.42 -20.41
N LEU A 299 -3.71 31.39 -21.09
CA LEU A 299 -3.54 31.16 -22.54
C LEU A 299 -4.83 31.28 -23.35
N LYS A 300 -5.96 31.64 -22.73
CA LYS A 300 -7.24 31.81 -23.42
C LYS A 300 -7.13 32.87 -24.53
N GLY A 301 -7.44 32.47 -25.76
CA GLY A 301 -7.37 33.35 -26.95
C GLY A 301 -5.95 33.62 -27.47
N ARG A 302 -4.94 32.87 -26.98
CA ARG A 302 -3.56 32.94 -27.49
C ARG A 302 -3.29 31.87 -28.57
N GLY A 303 -2.03 31.61 -28.88
CA GLY A 303 -1.63 30.70 -29.96
C GLY A 303 -2.06 29.26 -29.70
N VAL A 304 -2.49 28.56 -30.76
CA VAL A 304 -2.92 27.16 -30.72
C VAL A 304 -1.77 26.25 -31.14
N LEU A 305 -1.56 25.14 -30.41
CA LEU A 305 -0.52 24.16 -30.69
C LEU A 305 -1.04 23.02 -31.58
N THR A 306 -0.41 22.77 -32.72
CA THR A 306 -0.78 21.69 -33.64
C THR A 306 0.18 20.50 -33.51
N LEU A 307 -0.38 19.30 -33.33
CA LEU A 307 0.32 18.03 -33.06
C LEU A 307 -0.10 16.93 -34.04
N GLY A 308 0.79 15.97 -34.33
CA GLY A 308 0.43 14.74 -35.07
C GLY A 308 0.63 14.78 -36.58
N LEU A 309 1.59 15.58 -37.08
CA LEU A 309 2.09 15.52 -38.45
C LEU A 309 3.37 14.67 -38.44
N GLU A 310 3.43 13.62 -39.28
CA GLU A 310 4.37 12.49 -39.18
C GLU A 310 5.84 12.87 -38.89
N PRO A 311 6.45 12.28 -37.84
CA PRO A 311 7.90 12.12 -37.75
C PRO A 311 8.37 10.83 -38.48
N SER A 312 9.55 10.92 -39.10
CA SER A 312 10.20 9.94 -40.01
C SER A 312 10.23 8.46 -39.54
N PRO A 313 10.13 7.46 -40.46
CA PRO A 313 9.95 6.03 -40.16
C PRO A 313 11.22 5.28 -39.73
N ARG A 314 12.09 5.88 -38.91
CA ARG A 314 13.39 5.28 -38.55
C ARG A 314 13.71 5.32 -37.06
N VAL A 315 12.88 4.69 -36.23
CA VAL A 315 13.35 4.11 -34.96
C VAL A 315 12.67 2.75 -34.74
N THR A 316 13.50 1.71 -34.65
CA THR A 316 13.12 0.33 -34.37
C THR A 316 12.56 0.18 -32.95
N LYS A 317 11.44 -0.53 -32.81
CA LYS A 317 10.79 -1.06 -31.59
C LYS A 317 11.10 -0.32 -30.26
N ASP A 318 10.10 0.47 -29.87
CA ASP A 318 9.79 1.03 -28.54
C ASP A 318 10.54 2.33 -28.17
N PRO A 319 9.93 3.49 -28.51
CA PRO A 319 9.17 4.19 -27.48
C PRO A 319 7.80 4.75 -27.93
N GLN A 320 6.73 4.34 -27.23
CA GLN A 320 5.34 4.83 -27.39
C GLN A 320 5.08 6.20 -26.71
N SER A 321 6.03 7.13 -26.62
CA SER A 321 5.84 8.47 -26.01
C SER A 321 6.92 9.47 -26.45
N VAL A 322 6.80 10.74 -26.04
CA VAL A 322 7.92 11.71 -26.09
C VAL A 322 9.12 11.17 -25.29
N TYR A 323 10.34 11.25 -25.86
CA TYR A 323 11.56 10.72 -25.25
C TYR A 323 12.79 11.61 -25.48
N TRP A 324 13.81 11.46 -24.63
CA TRP A 324 15.08 12.18 -24.72
C TRP A 324 16.26 11.23 -24.42
N ALA A 325 17.22 11.18 -25.32
CA ALA A 325 18.45 10.41 -25.17
C ALA A 325 19.65 11.35 -24.92
N LEU A 326 20.44 11.10 -23.88
CA LEU A 326 21.65 11.85 -23.57
C LEU A 326 22.83 10.92 -23.20
N PRO A 327 24.05 11.17 -23.70
CA PRO A 327 25.26 10.55 -23.18
C PRO A 327 25.69 11.27 -21.90
N LEU A 328 25.69 10.58 -20.75
CA LEU A 328 26.00 11.17 -19.45
C LEU A 328 27.41 10.78 -19.01
N ALA A 329 28.38 11.69 -19.09
CA ALA A 329 29.77 11.43 -18.72
C ALA A 329 30.01 11.46 -17.20
N HIS A 330 29.15 12.19 -16.48
CA HIS A 330 29.22 12.40 -15.03
C HIS A 330 28.33 11.45 -14.22
N LEU A 331 27.64 10.51 -14.90
CA LEU A 331 26.87 9.42 -14.28
C LEU A 331 27.73 8.14 -14.30
N ARG A 332 28.65 7.97 -13.34
CA ARG A 332 29.61 6.85 -13.33
C ARG A 332 29.17 5.71 -12.41
N TYR A 333 28.94 4.52 -12.98
CA TYR A 333 28.65 3.27 -12.26
C TYR A 333 29.74 2.21 -12.53
N TYR A 334 31.03 2.58 -12.48
CA TYR A 334 32.19 1.80 -12.97
C TYR A 334 32.38 1.87 -14.51
N GLY A 335 33.22 2.80 -14.98
CA GLY A 335 33.65 2.90 -16.38
C GLY A 335 34.24 4.27 -16.75
N ARG A 336 35.15 4.31 -17.75
CA ARG A 336 35.72 5.55 -18.32
C ARG A 336 34.94 6.10 -19.52
N LEU A 337 33.89 5.40 -19.97
CA LEU A 337 33.06 5.80 -21.12
C LEU A 337 31.71 6.37 -20.65
N PRO A 338 31.16 7.41 -21.34
CA PRO A 338 29.87 8.01 -20.99
C PRO A 338 28.73 7.00 -21.16
N VAL A 339 27.78 6.98 -20.22
CA VAL A 339 26.61 6.09 -20.27
C VAL A 339 25.49 6.79 -21.01
N THR A 340 25.07 6.26 -22.15
CA THR A 340 23.88 6.77 -22.86
C THR A 340 22.61 6.32 -22.13
N ARG A 341 21.81 7.28 -21.68
CA ARG A 341 20.50 7.06 -21.08
C ARG A 341 19.40 7.58 -22.01
N ILE A 342 18.34 6.80 -22.15
CA ILE A 342 17.12 7.19 -22.86
C ILE A 342 16.01 7.25 -21.83
N GLN A 343 15.38 8.41 -21.71
CA GLN A 343 14.23 8.62 -20.84
C GLN A 343 13.00 9.01 -21.63
N SER A 344 11.84 8.62 -21.14
CA SER A 344 10.56 8.82 -21.80
C SER A 344 9.54 9.41 -20.82
N MET A 345 8.67 10.29 -21.34
CA MET A 345 7.60 10.93 -20.57
C MET A 345 6.38 10.02 -20.35
N ARG A 346 6.50 8.73 -20.65
CA ARG A 346 5.39 7.78 -20.62
C ARG A 346 4.82 7.64 -19.21
N THR A 347 3.52 7.83 -19.11
CA THR A 347 2.76 7.77 -17.85
C THR A 347 2.94 6.43 -17.12
N THR A 348 3.14 5.32 -17.84
CA THR A 348 3.29 3.98 -17.22
C THR A 348 4.60 3.76 -16.46
N ASN A 349 5.61 4.62 -16.64
CA ASN A 349 6.95 4.38 -16.09
C ASN A 349 7.26 5.26 -14.87
N ARG A 350 6.65 6.44 -14.78
CA ARG A 350 7.02 7.47 -13.77
C ARG A 350 5.85 8.30 -13.23
N ASP A 351 4.61 7.96 -13.57
CA ASP A 351 3.47 8.65 -12.95
C ASP A 351 3.30 8.19 -11.51
N ARG A 352 2.68 9.03 -10.70
CA ARG A 352 2.31 8.66 -9.34
C ARG A 352 0.86 8.21 -9.31
N LEU A 353 0.59 7.17 -8.55
CA LEU A 353 -0.74 6.57 -8.43
C LEU A 353 -1.37 6.98 -7.11
N THR A 354 -2.70 7.11 -7.11
CA THR A 354 -3.42 7.05 -5.84
C THR A 354 -3.41 5.63 -5.30
N ILE A 355 -3.65 5.47 -4.00
CA ILE A 355 -3.73 4.14 -3.38
C ILE A 355 -4.84 3.30 -4.03
N ASP A 356 -6.02 3.88 -4.27
CA ASP A 356 -7.10 3.15 -4.95
C ASP A 356 -6.71 2.69 -6.37
N GLU A 357 -5.91 3.48 -7.09
CA GLU A 357 -5.41 3.10 -8.43
C GLU A 357 -4.42 1.93 -8.36
N MET A 358 -3.54 1.92 -7.36
CA MET A 358 -2.64 0.79 -7.08
C MET A 358 -3.44 -0.46 -6.70
N LEU A 359 -4.39 -0.32 -5.77
CA LEU A 359 -5.23 -1.41 -5.32
C LEU A 359 -6.04 -1.99 -6.48
N TRP A 360 -6.56 -1.15 -7.38
CA TRP A 360 -7.19 -1.61 -8.61
C TRP A 360 -6.24 -2.42 -9.48
N ALA A 361 -5.00 -1.96 -9.70
CA ALA A 361 -4.02 -2.71 -10.48
C ALA A 361 -3.76 -4.10 -9.87
N MET A 362 -3.61 -4.19 -8.54
CA MET A 362 -3.43 -5.47 -7.82
C MET A 362 -4.66 -6.38 -7.90
N VAL A 363 -5.86 -5.85 -7.62
CA VAL A 363 -7.12 -6.60 -7.71
C VAL A 363 -7.37 -7.10 -9.13
N SER A 364 -7.06 -6.29 -10.14
CA SER A 364 -7.24 -6.65 -11.55
C SER A 364 -6.33 -7.78 -12.00
N SER A 365 -5.12 -7.87 -11.40
CA SER A 365 -4.20 -9.00 -11.58
C SER A 365 -4.73 -10.23 -10.84
N TYR A 366 -5.17 -10.09 -9.58
CA TYR A 366 -5.75 -11.18 -8.79
C TYR A 366 -6.89 -11.92 -9.50
N ILE A 367 -7.83 -11.17 -10.11
CA ILE A 367 -8.98 -11.74 -10.82
C ILE A 367 -8.68 -12.10 -12.30
N GLN A 368 -7.43 -12.00 -12.75
CA GLN A 368 -7.05 -12.26 -14.15
C GLN A 368 -7.41 -13.68 -14.60
N ALA A 369 -7.30 -14.66 -13.72
CA ALA A 369 -7.63 -16.06 -14.03
C ALA A 369 -9.10 -16.28 -14.42
N TRP A 370 -10.00 -15.37 -14.04
CA TRP A 370 -11.43 -15.45 -14.36
C TRP A 370 -11.84 -14.60 -15.58
N GLN A 371 -10.89 -13.92 -16.25
CA GLN A 371 -11.14 -13.07 -17.40
C GLN A 371 -11.00 -13.83 -18.73
N ASP A 372 -11.80 -14.87 -18.93
CA ASP A 372 -11.80 -15.74 -20.12
C ASP A 372 -12.80 -15.31 -21.22
N ALA A 373 -13.39 -14.12 -21.07
CA ALA A 373 -14.48 -13.55 -21.88
C ALA A 373 -15.83 -14.32 -21.83
N SER A 374 -15.95 -15.40 -21.04
CA SER A 374 -17.21 -16.14 -20.88
C SER A 374 -18.27 -15.36 -20.11
N VAL A 375 -17.84 -14.41 -19.27
CA VAL A 375 -18.70 -13.57 -18.43
C VAL A 375 -18.24 -12.10 -18.51
N PRO A 376 -19.17 -11.12 -18.56
CA PRO A 376 -18.83 -9.70 -18.44
C PRO A 376 -18.07 -9.41 -17.15
N MET A 377 -17.01 -8.60 -17.24
CA MET A 377 -16.17 -8.20 -16.10
C MET A 377 -16.96 -7.62 -14.93
N GLN A 378 -18.02 -6.86 -15.21
CA GLN A 378 -18.91 -6.28 -14.18
C GLN A 378 -19.57 -7.34 -13.30
N ALA A 379 -19.96 -8.47 -13.88
CA ALA A 379 -20.58 -9.57 -13.14
C ALA A 379 -19.53 -10.32 -12.29
N ILE A 380 -18.30 -10.47 -12.80
CA ILE A 380 -17.18 -11.03 -12.05
C ILE A 380 -16.87 -10.16 -10.83
N LEU A 381 -16.76 -8.85 -11.01
CA LEU A 381 -16.47 -7.91 -9.91
C LEU A 381 -17.57 -7.91 -8.85
N GLN A 382 -18.84 -7.94 -9.25
CA GLN A 382 -19.97 -8.04 -8.31
C GLN A 382 -19.92 -9.36 -7.53
N PHE A 383 -19.66 -10.47 -8.21
CA PHE A 383 -19.58 -11.78 -7.58
C PHE A 383 -18.41 -11.85 -6.58
N VAL A 384 -17.21 -11.43 -6.98
CA VAL A 384 -16.03 -11.39 -6.12
C VAL A 384 -16.29 -10.52 -4.89
N SER A 385 -16.95 -9.37 -5.06
CA SER A 385 -17.34 -8.51 -3.94
C SER A 385 -18.25 -9.23 -2.95
N ASN A 386 -19.34 -9.83 -3.43
CA ASN A 386 -20.30 -10.50 -2.56
C ASN A 386 -19.62 -11.64 -1.79
N VAL A 387 -18.84 -12.48 -2.48
CA VAL A 387 -18.16 -13.62 -1.86
C VAL A 387 -17.08 -13.18 -0.87
N ALA A 388 -16.35 -12.10 -1.16
CA ALA A 388 -15.37 -11.57 -0.22
C ALA A 388 -16.00 -11.16 1.12
N ILE A 389 -17.18 -10.52 1.09
CA ILE A 389 -17.93 -10.15 2.30
C ILE A 389 -18.44 -11.40 3.05
N GLU A 390 -18.96 -12.39 2.33
CA GLU A 390 -19.41 -13.65 2.95
C GLU A 390 -18.26 -14.39 3.67
N ILE A 391 -17.08 -14.44 3.03
CA ILE A 391 -15.89 -15.06 3.63
C ILE A 391 -15.39 -14.22 4.82
N HIS A 392 -15.48 -12.88 4.74
CA HIS A 392 -15.08 -12.00 5.84
C HIS A 392 -15.84 -12.31 7.12
N TYR A 393 -17.17 -12.43 7.03
CA TYR A 393 -18.01 -12.80 8.17
C TYR A 393 -17.81 -14.27 8.60
N SER A 394 -17.62 -15.17 7.64
CA SER A 394 -17.36 -16.59 7.92
C SER A 394 -16.07 -16.84 8.70
N LEU A 395 -15.05 -15.99 8.49
CA LEU A 395 -13.78 -16.00 9.22
C LEU A 395 -13.87 -15.36 10.61
N GLY A 396 -15.00 -14.72 10.96
CA GLY A 396 -15.19 -14.07 12.24
C GLY A 396 -14.40 -12.77 12.39
N TYR A 397 -14.05 -12.09 11.29
CA TYR A 397 -13.40 -10.78 11.36
C TYR A 397 -14.31 -9.69 11.99
N ASP A 398 -15.62 -9.88 11.96
CA ASP A 398 -16.61 -8.99 12.59
C ASP A 398 -17.62 -9.79 13.44
N THR A 399 -18.05 -9.20 14.56
CA THR A 399 -19.08 -9.77 15.45
C THR A 399 -20.47 -9.32 15.02
N TYR A 400 -21.44 -10.25 14.84
CA TYR A 400 -22.82 -9.90 14.49
C TYR A 400 -23.87 -10.26 15.53
N ALA A 401 -24.90 -9.41 15.63
CA ALA A 401 -26.14 -9.66 16.36
C ALA A 401 -27.01 -10.67 15.60
N ALA A 402 -27.16 -11.87 16.16
CA ALA A 402 -28.08 -12.87 15.64
C ALA A 402 -29.54 -12.40 15.80
N ASN A 403 -30.34 -12.41 14.73
CA ASN A 403 -31.79 -12.30 14.86
C ASN A 403 -32.37 -13.58 15.49
N ARG A 404 -33.44 -13.43 16.27
CA ARG A 404 -34.09 -14.45 17.14
C ARG A 404 -34.53 -15.77 16.47
N ILE A 405 -34.39 -15.92 15.15
CA ILE A 405 -34.89 -17.08 14.39
C ILE A 405 -33.72 -17.98 13.91
N GLY A 406 -32.45 -17.61 14.12
CA GLY A 406 -31.31 -18.43 13.68
C GLY A 406 -31.17 -18.56 12.16
N LYS A 407 -32.07 -17.95 11.38
CA LYS A 407 -31.88 -17.65 9.97
C LYS A 407 -31.04 -16.40 9.86
N GLN A 408 -29.80 -16.57 9.44
CA GLN A 408 -28.90 -15.49 9.09
C GLN A 408 -29.52 -14.72 7.91
N SER A 409 -29.89 -13.45 8.11
CA SER A 409 -30.46 -12.58 7.07
C SER A 409 -29.34 -12.02 6.19
N TRP A 410 -28.79 -12.86 5.32
CA TRP A 410 -27.59 -12.55 4.51
C TRP A 410 -27.81 -11.62 3.31
N LEU A 411 -29.01 -11.06 3.10
CA LEU A 411 -29.33 -10.36 1.85
C LEU A 411 -30.08 -9.03 1.99
N SER A 412 -30.39 -8.55 3.20
CA SER A 412 -31.12 -7.29 3.37
C SER A 412 -30.22 -6.19 3.94
N GLU A 413 -29.83 -5.28 3.04
CA GLU A 413 -29.15 -4.00 3.27
C GLU A 413 -27.65 -4.05 3.62
N HIS A 414 -26.90 -3.19 2.93
CA HIS A 414 -25.45 -3.11 2.89
C HIS A 414 -24.82 -2.70 4.23
N ILE A 415 -24.81 -3.60 5.22
CA ILE A 415 -24.08 -3.35 6.45
C ILE A 415 -22.59 -3.47 6.13
N ARG A 416 -21.90 -2.33 6.19
CA ARG A 416 -20.45 -2.25 5.95
C ARG A 416 -19.69 -2.97 7.07
N PRO A 417 -18.65 -3.75 6.75
CA PRO A 417 -17.78 -4.34 7.77
C PRO A 417 -17.25 -3.27 8.73
N SER A 418 -17.27 -3.55 10.04
CA SER A 418 -16.66 -2.69 11.05
C SER A 418 -15.14 -2.80 11.06
N ASN A 419 -14.58 -3.99 10.78
CA ASN A 419 -13.15 -4.24 10.69
C ASN A 419 -12.66 -4.32 9.23
N LEU A 420 -11.48 -3.76 8.96
CA LEU A 420 -10.90 -3.57 7.62
C LEU A 420 -9.93 -4.69 7.23
N SER A 421 -10.46 -5.77 6.68
CA SER A 421 -9.68 -6.89 6.15
C SER A 421 -9.31 -6.71 4.66
N TRP A 422 -8.40 -7.54 4.16
CA TRP A 422 -8.12 -7.64 2.72
C TRP A 422 -9.35 -8.03 1.89
N LEU A 423 -10.29 -8.78 2.47
CA LEU A 423 -11.56 -9.16 1.83
C LEU A 423 -12.52 -7.97 1.70
N SER A 424 -12.65 -7.16 2.76
CA SER A 424 -13.45 -5.93 2.72
C SER A 424 -12.84 -4.89 1.79
N MET A 425 -11.50 -4.79 1.73
CA MET A 425 -10.79 -3.99 0.75
C MET A 425 -11.08 -4.47 -0.68
N LEU A 426 -10.95 -5.79 -0.93
CA LEU A 426 -11.23 -6.40 -2.24
C LEU A 426 -12.65 -6.10 -2.71
N SER A 427 -13.65 -6.25 -1.83
CA SER A 427 -15.05 -5.90 -2.12
C SER A 427 -15.20 -4.41 -2.47
N ARG A 428 -14.64 -3.51 -1.66
CA ARG A 428 -14.70 -2.07 -1.88
C ARG A 428 -14.16 -1.67 -3.26
N ILE A 429 -12.96 -2.15 -3.59
CA ILE A 429 -12.28 -1.82 -4.86
C ILE A 429 -13.04 -2.39 -6.05
N CYS A 430 -13.52 -3.64 -5.96
CA CYS A 430 -14.35 -4.24 -7.01
C CYS A 430 -15.60 -3.42 -7.31
N LEU A 431 -16.30 -2.92 -6.28
CA LEU A 431 -17.49 -2.08 -6.45
C LEU A 431 -17.17 -0.69 -6.99
N GLN A 432 -16.09 -0.06 -6.50
CA GLN A 432 -15.69 1.29 -6.91
C GLN A 432 -15.34 1.40 -8.40
N TYR A 433 -14.74 0.37 -8.98
CA TYR A 433 -14.30 0.37 -10.39
C TYR A 433 -15.23 -0.38 -11.34
N LYS A 434 -16.28 -1.03 -10.83
CA LYS A 434 -17.25 -1.82 -11.61
C LYS A 434 -17.83 -1.05 -12.80
N ASP A 435 -18.25 0.19 -12.57
CA ASP A 435 -18.92 1.01 -13.59
C ASP A 435 -17.96 1.90 -14.38
N ARG A 436 -16.67 1.89 -14.02
CA ARG A 436 -15.60 2.76 -14.58
C ARG A 436 -14.69 2.05 -15.58
N LEU A 437 -15.02 0.81 -15.96
CA LEU A 437 -14.18 -0.05 -16.82
C LEU A 437 -13.93 0.52 -18.24
N LEU A 438 -14.77 1.45 -18.71
CA LEU A 438 -14.61 2.09 -20.01
C LEU A 438 -13.58 3.23 -19.98
N GLU A 439 -13.21 3.77 -18.82
CA GLU A 439 -12.21 4.82 -18.69
C GLU A 439 -10.82 4.34 -19.14
N GLU A 440 -10.13 5.15 -19.95
CA GLU A 440 -8.83 4.77 -20.51
C GLU A 440 -7.77 4.56 -19.42
N ARG A 441 -7.75 5.43 -18.39
CA ARG A 441 -6.83 5.32 -17.24
C ARG A 441 -7.01 3.99 -16.50
N ILE A 442 -8.25 3.55 -16.29
CA ILE A 442 -8.58 2.30 -15.58
C ILE A 442 -8.15 1.07 -16.39
N ARG A 443 -8.33 1.11 -17.72
CA ARG A 443 -7.82 0.06 -18.63
C ARG A 443 -6.29 0.00 -18.67
N LYS A 444 -5.61 1.15 -18.68
CA LYS A 444 -4.15 1.22 -18.58
C LYS A 444 -3.64 0.64 -17.26
N LEU A 445 -4.28 0.96 -16.13
CA LEU A 445 -3.94 0.40 -14.81
C LEU A 445 -4.18 -1.11 -14.73
N GLN A 446 -5.25 -1.62 -15.36
CA GLN A 446 -5.49 -3.05 -15.46
C GLN A 446 -4.36 -3.75 -16.26
N ALA A 447 -3.96 -3.17 -17.40
CA ALA A 447 -2.84 -3.70 -18.17
C ALA A 447 -1.51 -3.63 -17.39
N LEU A 448 -1.31 -2.59 -16.58
CA LEU A 448 -0.16 -2.44 -15.69
C LEU A 448 -0.10 -3.58 -14.66
N GLY A 449 -1.20 -3.83 -13.94
CA GLY A 449 -1.30 -4.91 -12.96
C GLY A 449 -0.96 -6.28 -13.56
N ARG A 450 -1.50 -6.58 -14.75
CA ARG A 450 -1.23 -7.84 -15.47
C ARG A 450 0.23 -8.01 -15.90
N ARG A 451 0.94 -6.91 -16.18
CA ARG A 451 2.35 -6.96 -16.60
C ARG A 451 3.26 -7.33 -15.43
N PHE A 452 2.98 -6.77 -14.26
CA PHE A 452 3.88 -6.87 -13.12
C PHE A 452 3.54 -7.96 -12.12
N HIS A 453 2.25 -8.20 -11.87
CA HIS A 453 1.80 -9.28 -11.00
C HIS A 453 1.33 -10.46 -11.86
N ARG A 454 2.09 -11.56 -11.85
CA ARG A 454 1.65 -12.85 -12.38
C ARG A 454 1.18 -13.70 -11.22
N VAL A 455 -0.14 -13.80 -11.07
CA VAL A 455 -0.75 -14.62 -10.04
C VAL A 455 -0.45 -16.09 -10.32
N SER A 456 0.12 -16.81 -9.34
CA SER A 456 0.39 -18.24 -9.44
C SER A 456 -0.82 -19.10 -9.08
N ASN A 457 -1.77 -18.59 -8.28
CA ASN A 457 -2.92 -19.33 -7.75
C ASN A 457 -4.27 -18.74 -8.19
N PRO A 458 -5.31 -19.55 -8.45
CA PRO A 458 -6.64 -19.03 -8.76
C PRO A 458 -7.21 -18.20 -7.58
N PRO A 459 -8.13 -17.24 -7.86
CA PRO A 459 -8.79 -16.44 -6.83
C PRO A 459 -9.32 -17.29 -5.68
N PHE A 460 -9.14 -16.76 -4.47
CA PHE A 460 -9.51 -17.36 -3.18
C PHE A 460 -8.84 -18.73 -2.98
N ASN A 461 -7.60 -18.87 -3.45
CA ASN A 461 -6.77 -20.08 -3.37
C ASN A 461 -7.46 -21.32 -3.99
N GLY A 462 -8.37 -21.11 -4.95
CA GLY A 462 -9.02 -22.20 -5.69
C GLY A 462 -10.09 -22.96 -4.91
N ILE A 463 -10.69 -22.35 -3.87
CA ILE A 463 -11.80 -22.97 -3.12
C ILE A 463 -13.03 -23.27 -3.99
N PHE A 464 -13.17 -22.65 -5.16
CA PHE A 464 -14.30 -22.89 -6.06
C PHE A 464 -14.03 -24.07 -7.00
N ASN A 465 -14.23 -25.27 -6.48
CA ASN A 465 -14.15 -26.52 -7.23
C ASN A 465 -15.39 -27.40 -6.96
N VAL A 466 -15.51 -28.48 -7.73
CA VAL A 466 -16.67 -29.39 -7.66
C VAL A 466 -16.81 -29.99 -6.25
N GLU A 467 -15.72 -30.45 -5.66
CA GLU A 467 -15.72 -31.07 -4.32
C GLU A 467 -16.20 -30.11 -3.24
N THR A 468 -15.70 -28.87 -3.27
CA THR A 468 -16.11 -27.83 -2.32
C THR A 468 -17.59 -27.52 -2.48
N TYR A 469 -18.09 -27.39 -3.71
CA TYR A 469 -19.52 -27.18 -3.95
C TYR A 469 -20.38 -28.33 -3.39
N LEU A 470 -19.98 -29.58 -3.62
CA LEU A 470 -20.68 -30.76 -3.10
C LEU A 470 -20.69 -30.80 -1.56
N ALA A 471 -19.65 -30.28 -0.90
CA ALA A 471 -19.61 -30.19 0.56
C ALA A 471 -20.52 -29.07 1.11
N VAL A 472 -20.58 -27.91 0.42
CA VAL A 472 -21.15 -26.67 0.98
C VAL A 472 -22.55 -26.31 0.49
N CYS A 473 -23.01 -26.87 -0.63
CA CYS A 473 -24.34 -26.59 -1.16
C CYS A 473 -25.45 -27.11 -0.23
N TYR A 474 -26.47 -26.28 0.05
CA TYR A 474 -27.62 -26.67 0.88
C TYR A 474 -28.58 -27.64 0.16
N SER A 475 -28.75 -27.47 -1.15
CA SER A 475 -29.71 -28.23 -1.94
C SER A 475 -29.08 -29.50 -2.50
N LEU A 476 -29.60 -30.66 -2.07
CA LEU A 476 -29.22 -31.96 -2.66
C LEU A 476 -29.48 -31.99 -4.17
N GLU A 477 -30.57 -31.41 -4.63
CA GLU A 477 -30.94 -31.41 -6.05
C GLU A 477 -29.94 -30.64 -6.90
N SER A 478 -29.41 -29.54 -6.36
CA SER A 478 -28.40 -28.76 -7.04
C SER A 478 -27.06 -29.50 -7.13
N LYS A 479 -26.74 -30.37 -6.15
CA LYS A 479 -25.57 -31.28 -6.21
C LYS A 479 -25.74 -32.34 -7.30
N ILE A 480 -26.91 -32.99 -7.34
CA ILE A 480 -27.24 -34.01 -8.36
C ILE A 480 -27.21 -33.39 -9.76
N LYS A 481 -27.79 -32.19 -9.94
CA LYS A 481 -27.78 -31.47 -11.21
C LYS A 481 -26.36 -31.21 -11.72
N LEU A 482 -25.45 -30.73 -10.86
CA LEU A 482 -24.06 -30.49 -11.23
C LEU A 482 -23.36 -31.78 -11.69
N LEU A 483 -23.53 -32.87 -10.94
CA LEU A 483 -22.93 -34.16 -11.29
C LEU A 483 -23.47 -34.71 -12.62
N ARG A 484 -24.76 -34.49 -12.91
CA ARG A 484 -25.36 -34.82 -14.21
C ARG A 484 -24.73 -34.03 -15.34
N GLU A 485 -24.54 -32.72 -15.19
CA GLU A 485 -23.90 -31.86 -16.19
C GLU A 485 -22.45 -32.28 -16.48
N ILE A 486 -21.66 -32.54 -15.43
CA ILE A 486 -20.25 -32.95 -15.56
C ILE A 486 -20.15 -34.29 -16.30
N ALA A 487 -20.92 -35.30 -15.89
CA ALA A 487 -20.82 -36.62 -16.47
C ALA A 487 -21.43 -36.69 -17.89
N SER A 488 -22.49 -35.91 -18.16
CA SER A 488 -23.13 -35.83 -19.49
C SER A 488 -22.22 -35.22 -20.56
N SER A 489 -21.30 -34.32 -20.18
CA SER A 489 -20.31 -33.75 -21.10
C SER A 489 -19.26 -34.76 -21.60
N LYS A 490 -19.16 -35.94 -20.97
CA LYS A 490 -18.11 -36.94 -21.22
C LYS A 490 -18.62 -38.29 -21.74
N SER A 491 -19.92 -38.54 -21.64
CA SER A 491 -20.57 -39.74 -22.19
C SER A 491 -20.66 -39.65 -23.72
N SER A 492 -20.09 -40.64 -24.43
CA SER A 492 -20.22 -40.74 -25.90
C SER A 492 -21.65 -41.15 -26.28
N PRO A 493 -22.31 -40.47 -27.23
CA PRO A 493 -23.69 -40.81 -27.66
C PRO A 493 -23.81 -42.20 -28.31
N SER A 494 -22.70 -42.86 -28.63
CA SER A 494 -22.62 -44.00 -29.53
C SER A 494 -22.47 -45.38 -28.87
N GLN A 495 -22.55 -45.49 -27.55
CA GLN A 495 -22.65 -46.80 -26.87
C GLN A 495 -23.99 -46.98 -26.15
N MET A 496 -25.08 -46.68 -26.87
CA MET A 496 -26.35 -47.37 -26.62
C MET A 496 -26.21 -48.82 -27.07
N ARG A 497 -26.19 -49.76 -26.12
CA ARG A 497 -26.80 -51.11 -26.19
C ARG A 497 -26.23 -52.02 -25.09
N VAL A 498 -26.63 -51.85 -23.83
CA VAL A 498 -27.13 -52.96 -22.97
C VAL A 498 -27.99 -52.37 -21.83
N PRO A 499 -29.25 -52.79 -21.64
CA PRO A 499 -30.18 -52.26 -20.61
C PRO A 499 -29.88 -52.67 -19.15
N LYS A 500 -28.68 -53.12 -18.82
CA LYS A 500 -28.44 -53.83 -17.54
C LYS A 500 -27.54 -53.09 -16.53
N TYR A 501 -26.66 -52.18 -16.95
CA TYR A 501 -25.72 -51.48 -16.04
C TYR A 501 -25.37 -50.08 -16.51
N TYR A 502 -25.43 -49.12 -15.60
CA TYR A 502 -25.11 -47.71 -15.81
C TYR A 502 -23.59 -47.48 -15.89
N GLU A 503 -23.14 -46.62 -16.81
CA GLU A 503 -21.72 -46.18 -16.83
C GLU A 503 -21.40 -45.31 -15.61
N PHE A 504 -22.27 -44.33 -15.35
CA PHE A 504 -22.20 -43.42 -14.21
C PHE A 504 -23.49 -43.43 -13.39
N LEU A 505 -23.36 -43.40 -12.07
CA LEU A 505 -24.48 -43.31 -11.12
C LEU A 505 -24.20 -42.24 -10.07
N ILE A 506 -25.26 -41.59 -9.57
CA ILE A 506 -25.14 -40.67 -8.45
C ILE A 506 -25.73 -41.33 -7.22
N VAL A 507 -25.00 -41.29 -6.11
CA VAL A 507 -25.45 -41.79 -4.81
C VAL A 507 -25.49 -40.65 -3.83
N SER A 508 -26.56 -40.56 -3.05
CA SER A 508 -26.67 -39.59 -1.97
C SER A 508 -27.16 -40.26 -0.69
N LYS A 509 -26.60 -39.86 0.45
CA LYS A 509 -27.00 -40.32 1.77
C LYS A 509 -27.80 -39.22 2.44
N ARG A 510 -28.98 -39.56 2.96
CA ARG A 510 -29.85 -38.65 3.71
C ARG A 510 -30.07 -39.18 5.11
N SER A 511 -30.23 -38.26 6.05
CA SER A 511 -30.65 -38.53 7.41
C SER A 511 -31.67 -37.49 7.82
N ASP A 512 -32.91 -37.90 8.07
CA ASP A 512 -33.98 -37.03 8.55
C ASP A 512 -34.24 -37.33 10.04
N SER A 513 -34.39 -36.29 10.84
CA SER A 513 -34.64 -36.38 12.29
C SER A 513 -36.14 -36.46 12.58
N ILE A 514 -36.54 -37.43 13.41
CA ILE A 514 -37.92 -37.63 13.86
C ILE A 514 -38.06 -37.03 15.25
N CYS A 515 -38.94 -36.05 15.41
CA CYS A 515 -39.31 -35.51 16.72
C CYS A 515 -40.39 -36.39 17.34
N ILE A 516 -40.00 -37.28 18.25
CA ILE A 516 -40.95 -38.14 18.98
C ILE A 516 -41.37 -37.39 20.26
N ASN A 517 -42.63 -36.96 20.33
CA ASN A 517 -43.34 -36.47 21.52
C ASN A 517 -42.54 -35.61 22.52
N ASN A 518 -42.40 -34.28 22.30
CA ASN A 518 -42.01 -33.23 23.28
C ASN A 518 -40.90 -33.51 24.33
N GLN A 519 -40.16 -34.62 24.24
CA GLN A 519 -39.10 -35.04 25.14
C GLN A 519 -37.92 -35.54 24.29
N LYS A 520 -36.85 -34.74 24.31
CA LYS A 520 -35.49 -34.91 23.75
C LYS A 520 -34.99 -36.35 23.54
N ARG A 521 -35.46 -37.05 22.50
CA ARG A 521 -34.68 -38.10 21.80
C ARG A 521 -34.90 -37.97 20.31
N ASP A 522 -34.00 -37.24 19.64
CA ASP A 522 -33.93 -37.18 18.19
C ASP A 522 -33.48 -38.54 17.65
N LYS A 523 -34.40 -39.33 17.10
CA LYS A 523 -34.05 -40.53 16.34
C LYS A 523 -33.80 -40.10 14.89
N THR A 524 -32.59 -40.33 14.37
CA THR A 524 -32.22 -40.00 12.99
C THR A 524 -32.44 -41.22 12.09
N PHE A 525 -33.33 -41.12 11.11
CA PHE A 525 -33.56 -42.15 10.10
C PHE A 525 -32.70 -41.88 8.86
N GLY A 526 -31.83 -42.83 8.50
CA GLY A 526 -30.89 -42.69 7.39
C GLY A 526 -31.18 -43.61 6.20
N PHE A 527 -31.22 -43.06 5.00
CA PHE A 527 -31.43 -43.80 3.74
C PHE A 527 -30.50 -43.30 2.63
N PHE A 528 -30.27 -44.15 1.62
CA PHE A 528 -29.52 -43.81 0.42
C PHE A 528 -30.46 -43.60 -0.76
N GLU A 529 -30.19 -42.60 -1.57
CA GLU A 529 -30.93 -42.27 -2.80
C GLU A 529 -29.95 -42.33 -3.99
N PHE A 530 -30.28 -43.17 -4.96
CA PHE A 530 -29.53 -43.36 -6.20
C PHE A 530 -30.25 -42.64 -7.33
N ALA A 531 -29.50 -42.05 -8.27
CA ALA A 531 -30.06 -41.33 -9.41
C ALA A 531 -29.28 -41.57 -10.70
N THR A 532 -29.99 -41.59 -11.84
CA THR A 532 -29.36 -41.68 -13.16
C THR A 532 -28.69 -40.38 -13.57
N VAL A 533 -27.57 -40.50 -14.27
CA VAL A 533 -26.84 -39.36 -14.87
C VAL A 533 -27.49 -38.88 -16.16
N ILE A 534 -27.89 -39.80 -17.03
CA ILE A 534 -28.53 -39.53 -18.33
C ILE A 534 -30.00 -39.98 -18.24
N PRO A 535 -30.97 -39.25 -18.84
CA PRO A 535 -32.36 -39.67 -18.86
C PRO A 535 -32.57 -40.82 -19.85
N GLU A 536 -33.30 -41.86 -19.44
CA GLU A 536 -33.28 -43.16 -20.15
C GLU A 536 -34.51 -43.49 -21.00
N PHE A 537 -35.70 -42.98 -20.68
CA PHE A 537 -36.94 -43.60 -21.20
C PHE A 537 -37.90 -42.68 -21.97
N ASP A 538 -38.48 -43.29 -23.01
CA ASP A 538 -39.59 -42.88 -23.88
C ASP A 538 -40.93 -43.17 -23.18
N GLU A 539 -41.85 -42.21 -23.12
CA GLU A 539 -43.27 -42.55 -23.08
C GLU A 539 -43.74 -42.77 -24.51
N CYS A 540 -44.50 -43.85 -24.74
CA CYS A 540 -45.22 -44.05 -25.99
C CYS A 540 -45.98 -42.76 -26.32
N ASP A 541 -45.70 -42.19 -27.49
CA ASP A 541 -46.31 -40.99 -28.07
C ASP A 541 -45.77 -39.62 -27.63
N GLY A 542 -44.57 -39.27 -28.09
CA GLY A 542 -44.22 -37.88 -28.44
C GLY A 542 -43.65 -36.98 -27.34
N ILE A 543 -42.32 -37.03 -27.18
CA ILE A 543 -41.42 -36.00 -26.62
C ILE A 543 -41.51 -35.79 -25.10
N THR A 544 -40.88 -36.65 -24.28
CA THR A 544 -40.03 -36.23 -23.13
C THR A 544 -39.23 -37.41 -22.53
N ARG A 545 -37.90 -37.26 -22.39
CA ARG A 545 -37.03 -38.22 -21.66
C ARG A 545 -36.98 -37.84 -20.16
N SER A 546 -37.11 -38.81 -19.24
CA SER A 546 -37.05 -38.56 -17.78
C SER A 546 -35.90 -39.30 -17.06
N HIS A 547 -35.46 -38.73 -15.93
CA HIS A 547 -34.47 -39.36 -15.03
C HIS A 547 -35.15 -40.32 -14.06
N GLU A 548 -34.44 -41.37 -13.64
CA GLU A 548 -34.90 -42.34 -12.64
C GLU A 548 -34.15 -42.17 -11.30
N ARG A 549 -34.87 -42.41 -10.19
CA ARG A 549 -34.31 -42.48 -8.82
C ARG A 549 -34.77 -43.72 -8.05
N TRP A 550 -33.90 -44.18 -7.15
CA TRP A 550 -34.15 -45.29 -6.23
C TRP A 550 -33.84 -44.89 -4.80
N ILE A 551 -34.61 -45.41 -3.83
CA ILE A 551 -34.37 -45.19 -2.39
C ILE A 551 -34.11 -46.54 -1.73
N ILE A 552 -33.02 -46.63 -0.96
CA ILE A 552 -32.61 -47.84 -0.23
C ILE A 552 -32.43 -47.49 1.25
N THR A 553 -33.10 -48.25 2.13
CA THR A 553 -33.06 -48.06 3.57
C THR A 553 -32.19 -49.12 4.24
N LYS A 554 -31.55 -48.80 5.37
CA LYS A 554 -30.69 -49.74 6.12
C LYS A 554 -31.46 -50.91 6.77
N HIS A 555 -32.77 -50.78 6.97
CA HIS A 555 -33.59 -51.74 7.72
C HIS A 555 -34.44 -52.66 6.84
N GLY A 556 -34.29 -52.60 5.51
CA GLY A 556 -35.13 -53.40 4.60
C GLY A 556 -36.62 -53.12 4.80
N ALA A 557 -37.46 -54.16 4.66
CA ALA A 557 -38.93 -54.07 4.74
C ALA A 557 -39.51 -53.80 6.14
N ASN A 558 -38.68 -53.76 7.20
CA ASN A 558 -39.12 -53.52 8.58
C ASN A 558 -39.03 -52.02 8.93
N LEU A 559 -39.78 -51.19 8.21
CA LEU A 559 -39.88 -49.74 8.46
C LEU A 559 -40.99 -49.45 9.47
N SER A 560 -40.75 -48.53 10.41
CA SER A 560 -41.83 -48.01 11.25
C SER A 560 -42.78 -47.12 10.44
N GLN A 561 -44.00 -46.89 10.92
CA GLN A 561 -44.98 -46.03 10.24
C GLN A 561 -44.44 -44.61 9.98
N GLU A 562 -43.63 -44.08 10.90
CA GLU A 562 -42.96 -42.78 10.80
C GLU A 562 -41.87 -42.76 9.71
N ASP A 563 -41.11 -43.85 9.57
CA ASP A 563 -40.09 -43.99 8.53
C ASP A 563 -40.73 -44.08 7.12
N ILE A 564 -41.88 -44.77 7.02
CA ILE A 564 -42.67 -44.88 5.78
C ILE A 564 -43.17 -43.49 5.35
N GLU A 565 -43.62 -42.67 6.29
CA GLU A 565 -44.09 -41.31 6.02
C GLU A 565 -42.96 -40.41 5.48
N ILE A 566 -41.74 -40.51 6.02
CA ILE A 566 -40.56 -39.80 5.52
C ILE A 566 -40.24 -40.20 4.07
N VAL A 567 -40.20 -41.51 3.80
CA VAL A 567 -39.93 -42.02 2.45
C VAL A 567 -41.02 -41.59 1.47
N ASN A 568 -42.30 -41.70 1.84
CA ASN A 568 -43.43 -41.28 1.00
C ASN A 568 -43.41 -39.78 0.71
N LYS A 569 -43.09 -38.94 1.71
CA LYS A 569 -42.94 -37.49 1.53
C LYS A 569 -41.80 -37.15 0.57
N ARG A 570 -40.68 -37.87 0.64
CA ARG A 570 -39.58 -37.71 -0.31
C ARG A 570 -39.97 -38.18 -1.71
N GLN A 571 -40.66 -39.30 -1.82
CA GLN A 571 -41.15 -39.80 -3.10
C GLN A 571 -42.11 -38.81 -3.77
N LEU A 572 -43.05 -38.23 -3.02
CA LEU A 572 -43.94 -37.19 -3.54
C LEU A 572 -43.14 -36.02 -4.12
N LYS A 573 -42.07 -35.58 -3.43
CA LYS A 573 -41.19 -34.52 -3.90
C LYS A 573 -40.45 -34.90 -5.19
N ILE A 574 -40.03 -36.16 -5.36
CA ILE A 574 -39.38 -36.64 -6.59
C ILE A 574 -40.39 -36.65 -7.76
N ARG A 575 -41.63 -37.09 -7.53
CA ARG A 575 -42.70 -37.02 -8.55
C ARG A 575 -43.00 -35.58 -8.96
N MET A 576 -43.01 -34.64 -8.02
CA MET A 576 -43.18 -33.21 -8.30
C MET A 576 -42.05 -32.64 -9.18
N MET A 577 -40.86 -33.24 -9.17
CA MET A 577 -39.74 -32.87 -10.05
C MET A 577 -39.83 -33.52 -11.45
N LYS A 578 -40.90 -34.26 -11.75
CA LYS A 578 -41.08 -35.05 -12.98
C LYS A 578 -40.01 -36.13 -13.19
N GLU A 579 -39.39 -36.60 -12.11
CA GLU A 579 -38.47 -37.75 -12.14
C GLU A 579 -39.23 -39.03 -11.74
N ARG A 580 -38.90 -40.15 -12.40
CA ARG A 580 -39.55 -41.44 -12.15
C ARG A 580 -38.95 -42.08 -10.91
N ILE A 581 -39.82 -42.64 -10.07
CA ILE A 581 -39.44 -43.42 -8.89
C ILE A 581 -39.84 -44.84 -9.17
N ASN A 582 -38.87 -45.74 -9.14
CA ASN A 582 -39.19 -47.15 -9.25
C ASN A 582 -39.51 -47.72 -7.85
N PRO A 583 -40.69 -48.34 -7.66
CA PRO A 583 -40.93 -49.14 -6.47
C PRO A 583 -39.94 -50.30 -6.43
N PHE A 584 -39.59 -50.74 -5.23
CA PHE A 584 -38.66 -51.85 -5.02
C PHE A 584 -39.19 -53.12 -5.71
N ASP A 585 -38.59 -53.49 -6.84
CA ASP A 585 -38.89 -54.69 -7.62
C ASP A 585 -37.81 -55.74 -7.34
N PRO A 586 -38.14 -56.89 -6.72
CA PRO A 586 -37.17 -57.92 -6.35
C PRO A 586 -36.45 -58.55 -7.56
N ASP A 587 -36.98 -58.42 -8.78
CA ASP A 587 -36.37 -58.95 -10.01
C ASP A 587 -35.38 -57.95 -10.67
N ARG A 588 -35.13 -56.80 -10.03
CA ARG A 588 -34.23 -55.73 -10.51
C ARG A 588 -33.00 -55.54 -9.60
N PRO A 589 -31.92 -54.90 -10.12
CA PRO A 589 -30.66 -54.75 -9.39
C PRO A 589 -30.79 -54.01 -8.05
N ALA A 590 -30.22 -54.57 -6.97
CA ALA A 590 -30.10 -53.93 -5.67
C ALA A 590 -28.65 -53.48 -5.40
N PHE A 591 -28.47 -52.32 -4.80
CA PHE A 591 -27.15 -51.77 -4.48
C PHE A 591 -26.72 -52.13 -3.07
N VAL A 592 -25.47 -52.59 -2.93
CA VAL A 592 -24.83 -52.92 -1.65
C VAL A 592 -23.61 -52.03 -1.44
N HIS A 593 -23.60 -51.34 -0.30
CA HIS A 593 -22.49 -50.48 0.12
C HIS A 593 -21.46 -51.30 0.91
N HIS A 594 -20.20 -51.28 0.47
CA HIS A 594 -19.09 -51.95 1.17
C HIS A 594 -18.23 -50.91 1.89
N ARG A 595 -18.22 -50.93 3.23
CA ARG A 595 -17.28 -50.14 4.05
C ARG A 595 -16.29 -51.11 4.67
N ARG A 596 -14.99 -50.82 4.65
CA ARG A 596 -14.00 -51.57 5.45
C ARG A 596 -14.01 -51.06 6.88
N ARG A 597 -14.46 -51.86 7.86
CA ARG A 597 -14.07 -51.69 9.27
C ARG A 597 -12.94 -52.69 9.60
N LYS A 598 -11.84 -52.19 10.18
CA LYS A 598 -10.92 -53.06 10.93
C LYS A 598 -11.68 -53.57 12.16
N THR A 599 -12.17 -54.80 12.17
CA THR A 599 -12.65 -55.41 13.42
C THR A 599 -12.40 -56.92 13.51
N ARG A 600 -11.82 -57.31 14.65
CA ARG A 600 -11.66 -58.68 15.16
C ARG A 600 -13.01 -59.39 15.31
N TYR A 601 -12.94 -60.70 15.10
CA TYR A 601 -14.01 -61.71 15.21
C TYR A 601 -14.92 -61.59 16.44
N HIS A 602 -16.22 -61.80 16.24
CA HIS A 602 -16.95 -62.93 16.84
C HIS A 602 -18.27 -63.20 16.11
N GLU A 603 -18.53 -64.50 15.91
CA GLU A 603 -19.58 -65.09 15.09
C GLU A 603 -20.78 -65.48 15.98
N ILE A 604 -22.01 -65.06 15.63
CA ILE A 604 -23.25 -65.68 16.13
C ILE A 604 -24.25 -65.78 14.96
N LYS A 605 -24.69 -67.01 14.69
CA LYS A 605 -25.72 -67.37 13.71
C LYS A 605 -27.13 -67.10 14.28
N SER A 606 -28.01 -66.51 13.47
CA SER A 606 -29.45 -66.81 13.52
C SER A 606 -30.14 -66.50 12.18
N ARG A 607 -31.07 -67.37 11.79
CA ARG A 607 -31.90 -67.33 10.58
C ARG A 607 -32.91 -66.17 10.60
N GLY A 608 -33.17 -65.57 9.45
CA GLY A 608 -34.31 -64.67 9.19
C GLY A 608 -34.08 -63.83 7.94
N ASN A 609 -35.07 -63.76 7.05
CA ASN A 609 -35.01 -63.05 5.76
C ASN A 609 -34.80 -61.52 5.93
N VAL A 610 -34.17 -60.91 4.91
CA VAL A 610 -34.10 -59.47 4.54
C VAL A 610 -32.79 -58.70 4.85
N SER A 611 -32.26 -58.11 3.76
CA SER A 611 -31.16 -57.12 3.58
C SER A 611 -29.80 -57.38 4.24
N ILE A 612 -28.88 -58.00 3.47
CA ILE A 612 -27.50 -58.22 3.90
C ILE A 612 -26.58 -57.13 3.34
N ILE A 613 -26.06 -56.26 4.20
CA ILE A 613 -24.75 -55.63 4.00
C ILE A 613 -23.72 -56.73 4.29
N LYS A 614 -23.08 -57.30 3.26
CA LYS A 614 -21.95 -58.22 3.47
C LYS A 614 -20.65 -57.45 3.40
N GLU A 615 -19.92 -57.37 4.50
CA GLU A 615 -18.48 -57.08 4.47
C GLU A 615 -17.76 -58.33 3.96
N TYR A 616 -17.10 -58.25 2.81
CA TYR A 616 -16.17 -59.27 2.33
C TYR A 616 -14.74 -58.78 2.50
N SER A 617 -13.93 -59.51 3.28
CA SER A 617 -12.48 -59.52 3.09
C SER A 617 -12.17 -60.50 1.97
N LEU A 618 -11.81 -60.00 0.77
CA LEU A 618 -11.29 -60.86 -0.29
C LEU A 618 -9.97 -61.49 0.18
N GLY A 619 -9.98 -62.81 0.30
CA GLY A 619 -8.78 -63.62 0.52
C GLY A 619 -7.82 -63.43 -0.65
N ALA A 620 -6.56 -63.23 -0.31
CA ALA A 620 -5.46 -63.01 -1.24
C ALA A 620 -5.33 -64.13 -2.27
N ARG A 621 -5.36 -63.78 -3.56
CA ARG A 621 -4.48 -64.34 -4.60
C ARG A 621 -4.56 -63.50 -5.88
N SER A 622 -3.37 -63.04 -6.31
CA SER A 622 -2.97 -62.48 -7.61
C SER A 622 -3.71 -61.22 -8.12
N TYR A 623 -3.13 -60.05 -7.90
CA TYR A 623 -2.24 -59.35 -8.86
C TYR A 623 -1.68 -58.10 -8.16
N GLU A 624 -0.36 -57.93 -8.23
CA GLU A 624 0.38 -56.82 -7.64
C GLU A 624 0.08 -55.50 -8.38
N ASN A 625 0.10 -54.41 -7.61
CA ASN A 625 0.10 -52.99 -8.01
C ASN A 625 -1.24 -52.34 -8.38
N MET A 626 -2.00 -51.87 -7.38
CA MET A 626 -2.60 -50.51 -7.30
C MET A 626 -3.32 -50.29 -5.96
N GLU A 627 -3.42 -49.02 -5.57
CA GLU A 627 -3.57 -48.46 -4.22
C GLU A 627 -4.68 -49.01 -3.29
N GLU A 628 -4.33 -48.96 -2.01
CA GLU A 628 -5.13 -49.27 -0.83
C GLU A 628 -6.26 -48.23 -0.60
N ASP A 629 -7.41 -48.70 -0.08
CA ASP A 629 -8.49 -47.91 0.56
C ASP A 629 -9.47 -47.06 -0.30
N ALA A 630 -10.01 -47.59 -1.42
CA ALA A 630 -11.13 -46.96 -2.14
C ALA A 630 -12.52 -47.48 -1.70
N GLU A 631 -13.46 -46.58 -1.32
CA GLU A 631 -14.87 -46.91 -1.11
C GLU A 631 -15.54 -47.36 -2.44
N PHE A 632 -16.30 -48.47 -2.40
CA PHE A 632 -16.97 -48.99 -3.60
C PHE A 632 -18.38 -49.48 -3.32
N VAL A 633 -19.23 -49.37 -4.35
CA VAL A 633 -20.64 -49.80 -4.31
C VAL A 633 -20.81 -50.89 -5.34
N SER A 634 -21.48 -51.98 -4.95
CA SER A 634 -21.72 -53.11 -5.84
C SER A 634 -23.20 -53.20 -6.18
N MET A 635 -23.52 -53.40 -7.46
CA MET A 635 -24.89 -53.49 -7.96
C MET A 635 -25.18 -54.93 -8.32
N GLN A 636 -26.07 -55.55 -7.56
CA GLN A 636 -26.37 -56.98 -7.61
C GLN A 636 -27.71 -57.23 -8.29
N THR A 637 -27.72 -57.97 -9.40
CA THR A 637 -28.98 -58.43 -10.01
C THR A 637 -29.39 -59.80 -9.47
N TYR A 638 -30.66 -59.93 -9.11
CA TYR A 638 -31.25 -61.17 -8.61
C TYR A 638 -32.02 -61.88 -9.72
N VAL A 639 -31.89 -63.20 -9.77
CA VAL A 639 -32.80 -64.07 -10.53
C VAL A 639 -33.32 -65.10 -9.53
N GLY A 640 -34.55 -64.90 -9.06
CA GLY A 640 -35.04 -65.60 -7.87
C GLY A 640 -34.22 -65.23 -6.62
N SER A 641 -33.76 -66.22 -5.85
CA SER A 641 -32.98 -66.00 -4.61
C SER A 641 -31.46 -65.96 -4.78
N LYS A 642 -30.93 -66.10 -6.01
CA LYS A 642 -29.49 -66.12 -6.29
C LYS A 642 -29.01 -64.81 -6.92
N VAL A 643 -27.88 -64.29 -6.43
CA VAL A 643 -27.15 -63.15 -7.02
C VAL A 643 -26.40 -63.66 -8.25
N VAL A 644 -26.73 -63.15 -9.44
CA VAL A 644 -26.21 -63.70 -10.71
C VAL A 644 -25.07 -62.86 -11.30
N LYS A 645 -24.99 -61.55 -11.01
CA LYS A 645 -23.90 -60.64 -11.47
C LYS A 645 -23.73 -59.46 -10.51
N ASP A 646 -22.47 -59.08 -10.26
CA ASP A 646 -22.07 -57.96 -9.39
C ASP A 646 -21.30 -56.94 -10.25
N ALA A 647 -21.91 -55.80 -10.56
CA ALA A 647 -21.20 -54.70 -11.21
C ALA A 647 -20.62 -53.78 -10.14
N GLY A 648 -19.29 -53.68 -10.09
CA GLY A 648 -18.59 -52.82 -9.13
C GLY A 648 -18.46 -51.38 -9.62
N TYR A 649 -18.73 -50.43 -8.72
CA TYR A 649 -18.58 -49.00 -8.97
C TYR A 649 -17.59 -48.39 -7.99
N VAL A 650 -16.77 -47.46 -8.48
CA VAL A 650 -15.84 -46.64 -7.68
C VAL A 650 -16.32 -45.20 -7.62
N VAL A 651 -16.05 -44.55 -6.49
CA VAL A 651 -16.26 -43.12 -6.33
C VAL A 651 -15.27 -42.36 -7.22
N VAL A 652 -15.78 -41.45 -8.06
CA VAL A 652 -14.99 -40.57 -8.93
C VAL A 652 -14.98 -39.14 -8.39
N LEU A 653 -16.10 -38.69 -7.82
CA LEU A 653 -16.24 -37.36 -7.21
C LEU A 653 -17.12 -37.44 -5.96
N GLY A 654 -16.82 -36.62 -4.95
CA GLY A 654 -17.61 -36.53 -3.72
C GLY A 654 -17.35 -37.66 -2.73
N ASN A 655 -18.30 -37.92 -1.84
CA ASN A 655 -18.18 -38.98 -0.82
C ASN A 655 -19.53 -39.67 -0.56
N LEU A 656 -19.48 -40.95 -0.14
CA LEU A 656 -20.70 -41.72 0.14
C LEU A 656 -21.43 -41.26 1.40
N GLU A 657 -20.78 -40.45 2.24
CA GLU A 657 -21.42 -39.88 3.43
C GLU A 657 -22.33 -38.68 3.13
N SER A 658 -22.25 -38.12 1.93
CA SER A 658 -23.11 -37.03 1.45
C SER A 658 -23.64 -37.30 0.04
N VAL A 659 -22.91 -36.95 -1.01
CA VAL A 659 -23.23 -37.23 -2.42
C VAL A 659 -21.95 -37.64 -3.14
N ALA A 660 -22.02 -38.70 -3.94
CA ALA A 660 -20.93 -39.20 -4.75
C ALA A 660 -21.37 -39.48 -6.19
N LEU A 661 -20.48 -39.21 -7.14
CA LEU A 661 -20.54 -39.73 -8.51
C LEU A 661 -19.76 -41.04 -8.56
N LEU A 662 -20.41 -42.08 -9.04
CA LEU A 662 -19.89 -43.43 -9.18
C LEU A 662 -19.65 -43.76 -10.65
N ARG A 663 -18.57 -44.49 -10.94
CA ARG A 663 -18.26 -45.03 -12.27
C ARG A 663 -18.03 -46.54 -12.22
N ARG A 664 -18.48 -47.25 -13.25
CA ARG A 664 -18.25 -48.70 -13.41
C ARG A 664 -16.76 -49.05 -13.50
N ARG A 665 -16.31 -50.08 -12.77
CA ARG A 665 -14.90 -50.53 -12.70
C ARG A 665 -14.39 -51.24 -13.96
N ASP A 666 -15.28 -51.87 -14.71
CA ASP A 666 -14.99 -52.72 -15.88
C ASP A 666 -14.87 -51.94 -17.20
N LEU A 667 -14.86 -50.60 -17.15
CA LEU A 667 -14.67 -49.72 -18.30
C LEU A 667 -13.24 -49.15 -18.32
N PRO A 668 -12.62 -48.98 -19.51
CA PRO A 668 -11.26 -48.46 -19.63
C PRO A 668 -11.12 -47.04 -19.06
N PRO A 669 -9.92 -46.63 -18.59
CA PRO A 669 -9.65 -45.24 -18.19
C PRO A 669 -9.93 -44.27 -19.34
N LEU A 670 -10.33 -43.03 -19.03
CA LEU A 670 -10.68 -42.01 -20.04
C LEU A 670 -9.47 -41.71 -20.94
N ILE A 671 -9.50 -42.20 -22.19
CA ILE A 671 -8.54 -41.81 -23.25
C ILE A 671 -9.19 -40.68 -24.07
N HIS A 672 -8.63 -39.48 -24.01
CA HIS A 672 -9.02 -38.38 -24.89
C HIS A 672 -8.26 -38.47 -26.22
N GLN A 673 -8.79 -37.87 -27.29
CA GLN A 673 -8.34 -37.94 -28.71
C GLN A 673 -6.86 -37.61 -29.03
N SER A 674 -6.01 -37.30 -28.05
CA SER A 674 -4.57 -37.16 -28.22
C SER A 674 -3.88 -38.31 -27.48
N GLY A 675 -3.52 -39.38 -28.18
CA GLY A 675 -3.01 -40.64 -27.63
C GLY A 675 -1.70 -40.57 -26.85
N LYS A 676 -1.72 -39.99 -25.64
CA LYS A 676 -0.70 -40.17 -24.61
C LYS A 676 -1.37 -40.45 -23.26
N LEU A 677 -0.97 -41.57 -22.64
CA LEU A 677 -1.36 -41.97 -21.30
C LEU A 677 -0.64 -41.09 -20.27
N ASP A 678 -1.40 -40.39 -19.43
CA ASP A 678 -1.01 -40.03 -18.06
C ASP A 678 -2.28 -40.07 -17.17
N PRO A 679 -2.50 -41.14 -16.39
CA PRO A 679 -3.71 -41.31 -15.57
C PRO A 679 -3.97 -40.22 -14.49
N PRO A 680 -2.98 -39.55 -13.85
CA PRO A 680 -3.28 -38.55 -12.82
C PRO A 680 -3.63 -37.13 -13.35
N GLN A 681 -3.40 -36.81 -14.63
CA GLN A 681 -3.73 -35.48 -15.18
C GLN A 681 -5.19 -35.36 -15.63
N ASN A 682 -5.83 -36.47 -16.03
CA ASN A 682 -7.20 -36.46 -16.56
C ASN A 682 -8.28 -36.41 -15.45
N GLU A 683 -7.98 -36.91 -14.25
CA GLU A 683 -8.87 -36.77 -13.09
C GLU A 683 -8.88 -35.34 -12.54
N ARG A 684 -7.75 -34.62 -12.60
CA ARG A 684 -7.67 -33.20 -12.21
C ARG A 684 -8.62 -32.30 -13.02
N ARG A 685 -8.85 -32.61 -14.30
CA ARG A 685 -9.79 -31.89 -15.18
C ARG A 685 -11.28 -32.11 -14.83
N LEU A 686 -11.64 -33.08 -13.99
CA LEU A 686 -13.03 -33.26 -13.51
C LEU A 686 -13.40 -32.24 -12.43
N ASN A 687 -12.40 -31.69 -11.72
CA ASN A 687 -12.60 -30.79 -10.59
C ASN A 687 -12.61 -29.30 -10.97
N GLU A 688 -12.26 -28.96 -12.21
CA GLU A 688 -12.18 -27.58 -12.69
C GLU A 688 -13.56 -27.08 -13.16
N LEU A 689 -14.06 -26.02 -12.51
CA LEU A 689 -15.27 -25.31 -12.94
C LEU A 689 -14.90 -24.08 -13.78
N THR A 690 -15.65 -23.83 -14.85
CA THR A 690 -15.51 -22.58 -15.61
C THR A 690 -15.96 -21.38 -14.77
N PRO A 691 -15.43 -20.16 -15.00
CA PRO A 691 -15.88 -18.96 -14.30
C PRO A 691 -17.41 -18.76 -14.36
N ARG A 692 -18.03 -19.06 -15.51
CA ARG A 692 -19.49 -19.01 -15.67
C ARG A 692 -20.23 -19.98 -14.74
N GLN A 693 -19.72 -21.21 -14.55
CA GLN A 693 -20.30 -22.18 -13.61
C GLN A 693 -20.04 -21.78 -12.16
N ILE A 694 -18.86 -21.26 -11.83
CA ILE A 694 -18.55 -20.78 -10.47
C ILE A 694 -19.55 -19.70 -10.06
N LEU A 695 -19.77 -18.72 -10.94
CA LEU A 695 -20.70 -17.63 -10.69
C LEU A 695 -22.14 -18.14 -10.53
N SER A 696 -22.59 -19.14 -11.29
CA SER A 696 -23.98 -19.63 -11.14
C SER A 696 -24.20 -20.50 -9.91
N LEU A 697 -23.18 -21.26 -9.50
CA LEU A 697 -23.27 -22.24 -8.42
C LEU A 697 -23.07 -21.61 -7.03
N PHE A 698 -22.06 -20.75 -6.87
CA PHE A 698 -21.63 -20.21 -5.57
C PHE A 698 -22.32 -18.89 -5.21
N GLN A 699 -23.64 -18.83 -5.34
CA GLN A 699 -24.43 -17.64 -5.00
C GLN A 699 -24.70 -17.55 -3.48
N PRO A 700 -24.65 -16.34 -2.88
CA PRO A 700 -25.07 -16.13 -1.49
C PRO A 700 -26.47 -16.69 -1.23
N GLY A 701 -26.61 -17.52 -0.19
CA GLY A 701 -27.85 -18.22 0.16
C GLY A 701 -28.04 -19.61 -0.50
N ALA A 702 -27.31 -19.95 -1.56
CA ALA A 702 -27.31 -21.30 -2.15
C ALA A 702 -26.28 -22.25 -1.51
N VAL A 703 -25.22 -21.67 -0.93
CA VAL A 703 -24.08 -22.37 -0.34
C VAL A 703 -23.76 -21.86 1.08
N ASP A 704 -23.16 -22.72 1.90
CA ASP A 704 -22.69 -22.40 3.25
C ASP A 704 -21.21 -21.99 3.23
N PHE A 705 -20.94 -20.67 3.15
CA PHE A 705 -19.57 -20.15 3.13
C PHE A 705 -18.80 -20.44 4.41
N THR A 706 -19.46 -20.64 5.56
CA THR A 706 -18.76 -21.02 6.80
C THR A 706 -18.12 -22.40 6.69
N LYS A 707 -18.68 -23.29 5.86
CA LYS A 707 -18.09 -24.60 5.55
C LYS A 707 -17.04 -24.52 4.45
N CYS A 708 -17.14 -23.58 3.50
CA CYS A 708 -16.11 -23.36 2.48
C CYS A 708 -14.74 -23.05 3.10
N VAL A 709 -14.75 -22.31 4.23
CA VAL A 709 -13.54 -21.82 4.88
C VAL A 709 -12.99 -22.79 5.95
N LYS A 710 -13.78 -23.80 6.35
CA LYS A 710 -13.33 -24.78 7.37
C LYS A 710 -12.21 -25.66 6.80
N GLY A 711 -11.03 -25.57 7.40
CA GLY A 711 -9.85 -26.35 7.01
C GLY A 711 -9.11 -25.82 5.79
N THR A 712 -9.51 -24.68 5.20
CA THR A 712 -8.84 -24.05 4.07
C THR A 712 -8.11 -22.77 4.51
N HIS A 713 -6.83 -22.65 4.18
CA HIS A 713 -6.03 -21.46 4.48
C HIS A 713 -6.19 -20.43 3.36
N ILE A 714 -7.27 -19.65 3.41
CA ILE A 714 -7.52 -18.58 2.43
C ILE A 714 -6.69 -17.35 2.81
N THR A 715 -5.50 -17.25 2.23
CA THR A 715 -4.62 -16.09 2.42
C THR A 715 -3.87 -15.76 1.14
N ASP A 716 -3.80 -14.47 0.86
CA ASP A 716 -2.92 -13.89 -0.14
C ASP A 716 -2.11 -12.78 0.53
N ILE A 717 -0.80 -12.98 0.64
CA ILE A 717 0.11 -12.04 1.32
C ILE A 717 0.17 -10.69 0.60
N ASN A 718 0.03 -10.66 -0.74
CA ASN A 718 0.02 -9.41 -1.50
C ASN A 718 -1.26 -8.63 -1.21
N LEU A 719 -2.41 -9.30 -1.11
CA LEU A 719 -3.67 -8.63 -0.73
C LEU A 719 -3.70 -8.23 0.75
N GLN A 720 -3.06 -9.00 1.64
CA GLN A 720 -2.88 -8.60 3.04
C GLN A 720 -1.97 -7.37 3.16
N ALA A 721 -0.86 -7.33 2.43
CA ALA A 721 0.02 -6.18 2.32
C ALA A 721 -0.73 -4.96 1.75
N ALA A 722 -1.56 -5.16 0.73
CA ALA A 722 -2.41 -4.12 0.15
C ALA A 722 -3.42 -3.56 1.17
N ALA A 723 -4.02 -4.40 2.00
CA ALA A 723 -4.92 -3.97 3.08
C ALA A 723 -4.18 -3.15 4.15
N LEU A 724 -2.94 -3.53 4.48
CA LEU A 724 -2.08 -2.77 5.38
C LEU A 724 -1.76 -1.39 4.78
N ILE A 725 -1.36 -1.32 3.51
CA ILE A 725 -1.11 -0.07 2.77
C ILE A 725 -2.36 0.81 2.78
N GLU A 726 -3.53 0.24 2.47
CA GLU A 726 -4.80 0.96 2.53
C GLU A 726 -5.03 1.54 3.94
N SER A 727 -4.85 0.74 4.99
CA SER A 727 -5.07 1.18 6.37
C SER A 727 -4.11 2.30 6.79
N LEU A 728 -2.87 2.27 6.30
CA LEU A 728 -1.84 3.26 6.59
C LEU A 728 -2.14 4.59 5.88
N TYR A 729 -2.48 4.52 4.58
CA TYR A 729 -2.67 5.70 3.75
C TYR A 729 -4.09 6.29 3.78
N ARG A 730 -5.08 5.59 4.33
CA ARG A 730 -6.50 6.02 4.37
C ARG A 730 -6.69 7.46 4.87
N ASN A 731 -5.87 7.89 5.82
CA ASN A 731 -5.95 9.21 6.44
C ASN A 731 -4.84 10.18 5.97
N MET A 732 -4.07 9.81 4.94
CA MET A 732 -2.94 10.61 4.43
C MET A 732 -3.34 11.54 3.26
N GLY A 733 -4.64 11.74 3.04
CA GLY A 733 -5.18 12.69 2.07
C GLY A 733 -4.69 12.44 0.64
N GLU A 734 -4.03 13.42 0.04
CA GLU A 734 -3.53 13.44 -1.34
C GLU A 734 -2.21 12.68 -1.54
N ALA A 735 -1.89 11.77 -0.62
CA ALA A 735 -0.73 10.91 -0.74
C ALA A 735 -0.74 10.13 -2.06
N SER A 736 0.42 10.07 -2.70
CA SER A 736 0.61 9.34 -3.95
C SER A 736 1.84 8.45 -3.86
N ILE A 737 1.80 7.34 -4.57
CA ILE A 737 2.87 6.35 -4.56
C ILE A 737 3.52 6.26 -5.94
N ASP A 738 4.73 5.73 -5.98
CA ASP A 738 5.43 5.49 -7.24
C ASP A 738 4.78 4.32 -8.00
N VAL A 739 4.53 4.47 -9.31
CA VAL A 739 3.96 3.41 -10.15
C VAL A 739 4.76 2.10 -10.10
N ARG A 740 6.08 2.17 -9.87
CA ARG A 740 6.94 0.98 -9.75
C ARG A 740 6.60 0.13 -8.54
N ALA A 741 5.98 0.69 -7.49
CA ALA A 741 5.50 -0.05 -6.33
C ALA A 741 4.46 -1.13 -6.71
N VAL A 742 3.71 -0.93 -7.81
CA VAL A 742 2.77 -1.93 -8.36
C VAL A 742 3.49 -3.18 -8.87
N GLY A 743 4.80 -3.13 -9.11
CA GLY A 743 5.56 -4.30 -9.56
C GLY A 743 6.40 -4.98 -8.49
N VAL A 744 6.28 -4.55 -7.24
CA VAL A 744 7.00 -5.19 -6.14
C VAL A 744 6.24 -6.45 -5.69
N ASP A 745 7.00 -7.53 -5.53
CA ASP A 745 6.51 -8.77 -4.93
C ASP A 745 6.55 -8.65 -3.40
N PHE A 746 5.39 -8.40 -2.79
CA PHE A 746 5.29 -8.18 -1.34
C PHE A 746 5.61 -9.42 -0.51
N THR A 747 5.64 -10.62 -1.11
CA THR A 747 6.08 -11.85 -0.42
C THR A 747 7.54 -11.75 0.05
N LYS A 748 8.36 -10.95 -0.65
CA LYS A 748 9.80 -10.78 -0.36
C LYS A 748 10.09 -9.51 0.45
N ALA A 749 9.11 -8.64 0.63
CA ALA A 749 9.30 -7.36 1.28
C ALA A 749 9.57 -7.53 2.78
N LYS A 750 10.63 -6.89 3.30
CA LYS A 750 11.05 -7.02 4.70
C LYS A 750 9.99 -6.50 5.68
N TRP A 751 9.30 -5.42 5.30
CA TRP A 751 8.26 -4.82 6.13
C TRP A 751 7.02 -5.72 6.27
N VAL A 752 6.67 -6.49 5.24
CA VAL A 752 5.54 -7.44 5.30
C VAL A 752 5.85 -8.57 6.28
N ASN A 753 7.06 -9.14 6.19
CA ASN A 753 7.51 -10.17 7.11
C ASN A 753 7.49 -9.68 8.57
N SER A 754 7.95 -8.45 8.82
CA SER A 754 7.88 -7.84 10.15
C SER A 754 6.43 -7.67 10.63
N ALA A 755 5.54 -7.16 9.77
CA ALA A 755 4.13 -6.98 10.10
C ALA A 755 3.44 -8.31 10.48
N VAL A 756 3.69 -9.38 9.72
CA VAL A 756 3.13 -10.71 10.00
C VAL A 756 3.61 -11.25 11.35
N ILE A 757 4.91 -11.14 11.64
CA ILE A 757 5.49 -11.59 12.91
C ILE A 757 4.87 -10.83 14.10
N GLN A 758 4.76 -9.50 14.00
CA GLN A 758 4.18 -8.66 15.06
C GLN A 758 2.71 -9.02 15.34
N THR A 759 1.91 -9.22 14.29
CA THR A 759 0.50 -9.63 14.44
C THR A 759 0.37 -11.01 15.07
N GLN A 760 1.22 -11.98 14.68
CA GLN A 760 1.22 -13.32 15.27
C GLN A 760 1.59 -13.32 16.76
N GLN A 761 2.58 -12.53 17.16
CA GLN A 761 3.00 -12.40 18.56
C GLN A 761 1.88 -11.84 19.45
N LYS A 762 1.10 -10.86 18.96
CA LYS A 762 -0.05 -10.30 19.69
C LYS A 762 -1.18 -11.32 19.90
N LEU A 763 -1.41 -12.19 18.91
CA LEU A 763 -2.43 -13.24 18.99
C LEU A 763 -2.03 -14.37 19.97
N GLY A 764 -0.73 -14.69 20.06
CA GLY A 764 -0.21 -15.73 20.96
C GLY A 764 -0.27 -15.42 22.46
N GLY A 765 -0.55 -14.18 22.85
CA GLY A 765 -0.58 -13.74 24.26
C GLY A 765 -1.91 -13.90 25.00
N LYS A 766 -2.99 -14.32 24.32
CA LYS A 766 -4.31 -14.60 24.95
C LYS A 766 -4.57 -16.09 24.93
N ASN A 767 -4.76 -16.69 26.12
CA ASN A 767 -5.07 -18.12 26.35
C ASN A 767 -5.86 -18.75 25.19
N MET A 768 -5.20 -19.66 24.46
CA MET A 768 -5.80 -20.40 23.36
C MET A 768 -7.00 -21.23 23.84
N VAL A 769 -8.18 -20.87 23.38
CA VAL A 769 -9.34 -21.77 23.32
C VAL A 769 -9.40 -22.29 21.88
N SER A 770 -9.15 -23.60 21.72
CA SER A 770 -9.25 -24.42 20.50
C SER A 770 -8.14 -24.28 19.42
N PRO A 771 -7.43 -25.38 19.06
CA PRO A 771 -6.44 -25.42 17.98
C PRO A 771 -7.01 -25.44 16.55
N GLN A 772 -8.32 -25.34 16.35
CA GLN A 772 -8.96 -25.60 15.03
C GLN A 772 -9.20 -24.36 14.17
N ALA A 773 -8.93 -23.15 14.67
CA ALA A 773 -8.97 -21.93 13.88
C ALA A 773 -7.59 -21.28 13.90
N VAL A 774 -6.75 -21.63 12.92
CA VAL A 774 -5.59 -20.80 12.58
C VAL A 774 -6.16 -19.48 12.05
N LEU A 775 -6.41 -18.53 12.95
CA LEU A 775 -6.87 -17.19 12.60
C LEU A 775 -5.80 -16.57 11.70
N THR A 776 -6.15 -16.42 10.44
CA THR A 776 -5.33 -15.76 9.43
C THR A 776 -5.06 -14.32 9.90
N PRO A 777 -3.78 -13.89 9.99
CA PRO A 777 -3.43 -12.63 10.62
C PRO A 777 -4.04 -11.45 9.85
N TYR A 778 -4.78 -10.62 10.57
CA TYR A 778 -5.31 -9.36 10.08
C TYR A 778 -4.21 -8.30 10.18
N LEU A 779 -3.71 -7.80 9.04
CA LEU A 779 -2.69 -6.76 9.01
C LEU A 779 -3.35 -5.38 8.98
N HIS A 780 -3.04 -4.56 9.98
CA HIS A 780 -3.56 -3.21 10.09
C HIS A 780 -2.54 -2.27 10.72
N ALA A 781 -2.50 -1.01 10.25
CA ALA A 781 -1.47 -0.04 10.65
C ALA A 781 -1.41 0.21 12.17
N LYS A 782 -2.55 0.10 12.88
CA LYS A 782 -2.61 0.24 14.34
C LYS A 782 -1.93 -0.91 15.10
N ASP A 783 -1.75 -2.06 14.45
CA ASP A 783 -1.22 -3.26 15.09
C ASP A 783 0.28 -3.44 14.86
N ILE A 784 0.91 -2.60 14.06
CA ILE A 784 2.33 -2.64 13.72
C ILE A 784 3.07 -1.41 14.25
N ASP A 785 4.38 -1.54 14.45
CA ASP A 785 5.25 -0.45 14.87
C ASP A 785 5.49 0.61 13.78
N THR A 786 5.91 1.80 14.20
CA THR A 786 6.23 2.94 13.31
C THR A 786 7.37 2.60 12.35
N ALA A 787 8.36 1.81 12.80
CA ALA A 787 9.48 1.38 11.97
C ALA A 787 9.03 0.55 10.75
N THR A 788 8.10 -0.38 10.94
CA THR A 788 7.50 -1.15 9.83
C THR A 788 6.68 -0.25 8.91
N CYS A 789 5.97 0.73 9.47
CA CYS A 789 5.23 1.71 8.68
C CYS A 789 6.18 2.57 7.81
N PHE A 790 7.31 3.06 8.34
CA PHE A 790 8.30 3.82 7.57
C PHE A 790 8.96 2.98 6.47
N ALA A 791 9.27 1.71 6.74
CA ALA A 791 9.78 0.80 5.70
C ALA A 791 8.78 0.60 4.56
N CYS A 792 7.48 0.45 4.88
CA CYS A 792 6.41 0.39 3.90
C CYS A 792 6.33 1.70 3.08
N ILE A 793 6.31 2.86 3.75
CA ILE A 793 6.25 4.18 3.10
C ILE A 793 7.45 4.41 2.19
N ALA A 794 8.66 4.07 2.62
CA ALA A 794 9.88 4.21 1.82
C ALA A 794 9.78 3.43 0.50
N MET A 795 9.28 2.18 0.56
CA MET A 795 9.04 1.36 -0.62
C MET A 795 7.92 1.94 -1.49
N MET A 796 6.84 2.47 -0.92
CA MET A 796 5.74 3.06 -1.68
C MET A 796 6.12 4.40 -2.34
N GLU A 797 6.98 5.19 -1.70
CA GLU A 797 7.44 6.48 -2.22
C GLU A 797 8.41 6.35 -3.40
N THR A 798 9.19 5.25 -3.43
CA THR A 798 10.28 5.04 -4.40
C THR A 798 10.02 3.91 -5.38
N GLY A 799 9.17 2.95 -5.01
CA GLY A 799 8.94 1.70 -5.74
C GLY A 799 10.11 0.72 -5.70
N SER A 800 11.18 0.99 -4.94
CA SER A 800 12.39 0.17 -4.96
C SER A 800 13.09 -0.01 -3.60
N TYR A 801 12.93 0.91 -2.64
CA TYR A 801 13.69 0.86 -1.39
C TYR A 801 13.06 -0.11 -0.38
N ASP A 802 13.60 -1.33 -0.33
CA ASP A 802 13.23 -2.36 0.66
C ASP A 802 14.09 -2.25 1.94
N LEU A 803 13.78 -1.23 2.74
CA LEU A 803 14.46 -0.97 4.01
C LEU A 803 14.07 -2.00 5.09
N GLY A 804 15.04 -2.43 5.89
CA GLY A 804 14.79 -3.33 7.01
C GLY A 804 14.19 -2.58 8.22
N PRO A 805 13.00 -2.96 8.73
CA PRO A 805 12.36 -2.25 9.85
C PRO A 805 13.23 -2.17 11.11
N GLY A 806 14.10 -3.16 11.36
CA GLY A 806 14.98 -3.15 12.53
C GLY A 806 15.93 -1.94 12.60
N GLY A 807 16.37 -1.42 11.45
CA GLY A 807 17.24 -0.23 11.37
C GLY A 807 16.48 1.10 11.45
N LEU A 808 15.14 1.07 11.47
CA LEU A 808 14.29 2.28 11.47
C LEU A 808 13.65 2.56 12.84
N ARG A 809 14.07 1.86 13.91
CA ARG A 809 13.45 1.97 15.24
C ARG A 809 13.55 3.35 15.87
N SER A 810 14.64 4.08 15.62
CA SER A 810 14.86 5.45 16.10
C SER A 810 14.30 6.50 15.15
N VAL A 811 13.76 6.11 13.98
CA VAL A 811 13.24 7.08 13.00
C VAL A 811 11.89 7.58 13.47
N PHE A 812 11.78 8.88 13.69
CA PHE A 812 10.53 9.54 14.09
C PHE A 812 9.85 10.30 12.96
N GLY A 813 10.55 10.46 11.83
CA GLY A 813 9.95 10.99 10.61
C GLY A 813 10.76 10.71 9.36
N LEU A 814 10.10 10.79 8.21
CA LEU A 814 10.65 10.51 6.89
C LEU A 814 10.25 11.64 5.95
N CYS A 815 11.24 12.25 5.29
CA CYS A 815 11.03 13.24 4.24
C CYS A 815 11.33 12.61 2.89
N ALA A 816 10.36 12.64 1.97
CA ALA A 816 10.53 12.20 0.60
C ALA A 816 9.89 13.21 -0.35
N SER A 817 10.75 13.92 -1.11
CA SER A 817 10.35 14.91 -2.12
C SER A 817 9.49 16.08 -1.59
N ASP A 818 8.17 15.98 -1.67
CA ASP A 818 7.17 16.99 -1.24
C ASP A 818 6.34 16.52 -0.03
N SER A 819 6.67 15.37 0.54
CA SER A 819 5.91 14.72 1.62
C SER A 819 6.76 14.55 2.88
N LEU A 820 6.23 15.01 4.00
CA LEU A 820 6.71 14.73 5.36
C LEU A 820 5.82 13.69 6.01
N TYR A 821 6.41 12.57 6.40
CA TYR A 821 5.77 11.50 7.17
C TYR A 821 6.27 11.57 8.60
N ILE A 822 5.40 11.86 9.56
CA ILE A 822 5.78 12.13 10.95
C ILE A 822 5.03 11.15 11.86
N THR A 823 5.72 10.62 12.87
CA THR A 823 5.07 9.81 13.91
C THR A 823 4.01 10.61 14.65
N SER A 824 2.81 10.05 14.84
CA SER A 824 1.68 10.80 15.40
C SER A 824 1.89 11.22 16.86
N CYS A 825 2.79 10.56 17.59
CA CYS A 825 3.18 10.96 18.95
C CYS A 825 3.89 12.32 19.03
N LEU A 826 4.48 12.81 17.93
CA LEU A 826 5.14 14.12 17.89
C LEU A 826 4.16 15.30 17.68
N LEU A 827 2.90 15.00 17.37
CA LEU A 827 1.92 15.97 16.87
C LEU A 827 0.69 16.08 17.77
N ARG A 828 0.78 15.59 19.00
CA ARG A 828 -0.36 15.51 19.91
C ARG A 828 0.04 15.55 21.37
N ASP A 829 -0.99 15.64 22.19
CA ASP A 829 -0.83 15.51 23.62
C ASP A 829 -0.47 14.08 24.03
N PRO A 830 0.49 13.88 24.96
CA PRO A 830 0.70 12.58 25.59
C PRO A 830 -0.58 11.98 26.19
N ALA A 831 -1.53 12.80 26.64
CA ALA A 831 -2.81 12.35 27.19
C ALA A 831 -3.83 11.88 26.15
N ASP A 832 -3.61 12.14 24.87
CA ASP A 832 -4.58 11.81 23.82
C ASP A 832 -4.59 10.31 23.51
N ARG A 833 -5.68 9.65 23.87
CA ARG A 833 -5.95 8.23 23.55
C ARG A 833 -6.64 7.99 22.21
N LEU A 834 -6.77 9.02 21.37
CA LEU A 834 -7.38 8.84 20.06
C LEU A 834 -6.58 7.78 19.27
N ASN A 835 -7.31 6.80 18.73
CA ASN A 835 -6.79 5.75 17.85
C ASN A 835 -6.42 6.35 16.47
N MET A 836 -5.45 7.27 16.48
CA MET A 836 -4.88 7.87 15.28
C MET A 836 -3.98 6.87 14.57
N PRO A 837 -3.79 7.01 13.25
CA PRO A 837 -2.77 6.26 12.55
C PRO A 837 -1.39 6.52 13.17
N PRO A 838 -0.47 5.54 13.13
CA PRO A 838 0.86 5.66 13.73
C PRO A 838 1.70 6.75 13.07
N ILE A 839 1.43 7.05 11.79
CA ILE A 839 2.12 8.06 10.99
C ILE A 839 1.09 8.97 10.35
N GLN A 840 1.40 10.27 10.31
CA GLN A 840 0.64 11.29 9.59
C GLN A 840 1.49 11.85 8.45
N ARG A 841 0.85 12.22 7.34
CA ARG A 841 1.50 12.83 6.18
C ARG A 841 1.11 14.29 6.06
N TYR A 842 2.09 15.14 5.78
CA TYR A 842 1.90 16.54 5.43
C TYR A 842 2.63 16.90 4.15
N THR A 843 2.10 17.87 3.40
CA THR A 843 2.81 18.50 2.28
C THR A 843 3.90 19.40 2.83
N GLY A 844 5.15 19.08 2.53
CA GLY A 844 6.32 19.75 3.05
C GLY A 844 7.60 18.95 2.78
N ASN A 845 8.74 19.59 2.98
CA ASN A 845 10.05 18.95 2.91
C ASN A 845 11.06 19.70 3.78
N ILE A 846 12.24 19.11 3.96
CA ILE A 846 13.34 19.71 4.74
C ILE A 846 14.33 20.49 3.87
N GLY A 847 14.04 20.65 2.57
CA GLY A 847 14.89 21.31 1.60
C GLY A 847 16.18 20.57 1.21
N ARG A 848 16.38 19.34 1.68
CA ARG A 848 17.51 18.49 1.27
C ARG A 848 17.04 17.44 0.28
N ALA A 849 17.88 17.13 -0.70
CA ALA A 849 17.64 16.10 -1.68
C ALA A 849 17.77 14.69 -1.10
N GLY A 850 17.24 13.70 -1.83
CA GLY A 850 17.14 12.31 -1.38
C GLY A 850 15.99 12.05 -0.38
N MET A 851 16.01 10.86 0.21
CA MET A 851 15.10 10.45 1.28
C MET A 851 15.80 10.61 2.63
N ALA A 852 15.31 11.53 3.46
CA ALA A 852 15.86 11.77 4.79
C ALA A 852 15.05 11.02 5.85
N LEU A 853 15.71 10.14 6.60
CA LEU A 853 15.18 9.45 7.76
C LEU A 853 15.62 10.20 9.01
N MET A 854 14.70 10.94 9.62
CA MET A 854 14.99 11.81 10.77
C MET A 854 15.11 10.97 12.05
N VAL A 855 16.26 11.08 12.71
CA VAL A 855 16.61 10.39 13.96
C VAL A 855 17.00 11.40 15.03
N PRO A 856 16.72 11.13 16.32
CA PRO A 856 17.12 12.03 17.39
C PRO A 856 18.65 11.98 17.59
N PRO A 857 19.24 12.99 18.24
CA PRO A 857 20.64 12.93 18.65
C PRO A 857 20.83 11.78 19.66
N ASN A 858 22.02 11.18 19.67
CA ASN A 858 22.33 10.07 20.59
C ASN A 858 22.26 10.51 22.07
N GLU A 859 22.69 11.73 22.36
CA GLU A 859 22.68 12.34 23.69
C GLU A 859 22.01 13.71 23.60
N PRO A 860 20.68 13.80 23.76
CA PRO A 860 19.99 15.08 23.69
C PRO A 860 20.45 16.01 24.81
N GLU A 861 20.80 17.25 24.46
CA GLU A 861 21.27 18.23 25.42
C GLU A 861 20.13 18.81 26.27
N ILE A 862 20.38 18.95 27.57
CA ILE A 862 19.43 19.57 28.51
C ILE A 862 20.15 20.70 29.23
N ARG A 863 19.53 21.90 29.26
CA ARG A 863 20.08 23.06 29.97
C ARG A 863 20.36 22.69 31.44
N ARG A 864 21.58 23.01 31.87
CA ARG A 864 22.03 22.81 33.25
C ARG A 864 21.71 24.05 34.06
N TYR A 865 20.83 23.91 35.05
CA TYR A 865 20.51 24.96 36.02
C TYR A 865 21.48 24.96 37.21
N ASP A 866 22.26 23.88 37.35
CA ASP A 866 23.27 23.68 38.41
C ASP A 866 24.46 24.66 38.32
N LEU A 867 24.56 25.43 37.24
CA LEU A 867 25.67 26.35 36.92
C LEU A 867 25.26 27.83 36.93
N ILE A 868 24.01 28.15 37.27
CA ILE A 868 23.48 29.52 37.17
C ILE A 868 23.10 30.00 38.57
N ASP A 869 23.50 31.22 38.95
CA ASP A 869 23.08 31.96 40.17
C ASP A 869 21.57 32.35 40.13
N GLU A 870 20.71 31.49 39.60
CA GLU A 870 19.26 31.65 39.43
C GLU A 870 18.48 30.91 40.53
N TRP A 871 19.00 30.92 41.77
CA TRP A 871 18.40 30.24 42.92
C TRP A 871 16.98 30.75 43.28
N TYR A 872 16.59 31.92 42.77
CA TYR A 872 15.27 32.52 42.95
C TYR A 872 14.19 31.96 42.02
N GLN A 873 14.50 31.00 41.14
CA GLN A 873 13.57 30.48 40.13
C GLN A 873 12.86 29.16 40.49
N TYR A 874 13.14 28.56 41.65
CA TYR A 874 12.52 27.29 42.07
C TYR A 874 11.98 27.35 43.52
N ASP A 875 10.66 27.51 43.64
CA ASP A 875 9.98 27.66 44.93
C ASP A 875 9.33 26.33 45.41
N HIS A 876 9.02 25.42 44.47
CA HIS A 876 8.32 24.15 44.71
C HIS A 876 7.10 24.32 45.62
N ASN A 877 6.27 25.32 45.29
CA ASN A 877 5.09 25.70 46.06
C ASN A 877 4.09 24.55 46.22
N VAL A 878 3.37 24.52 47.35
CA VAL A 878 2.32 23.51 47.57
C VAL A 878 1.17 23.75 46.59
N TYR A 879 0.72 22.70 45.92
CA TYR A 879 -0.35 22.80 44.93
C TYR A 879 -1.69 23.18 45.58
N ALA A 880 -2.19 24.37 45.23
CA ALA A 880 -3.43 24.93 45.78
C ALA A 880 -4.73 24.35 45.18
N GLY A 881 -4.66 23.32 44.33
CA GLY A 881 -5.84 22.72 43.69
C GLY A 881 -6.26 23.34 42.36
N VAL A 882 -5.57 24.37 41.87
CA VAL A 882 -5.91 25.09 40.63
C VAL A 882 -4.99 24.70 39.48
N MET A 883 -5.58 24.12 38.43
CA MET A 883 -4.90 23.85 37.17
C MET A 883 -5.01 25.04 36.22
N GLU A 884 -3.87 25.63 35.88
CA GLU A 884 -3.72 26.70 34.89
C GLU A 884 -2.60 26.37 33.90
N ASP A 885 -2.33 27.27 32.95
CA ASP A 885 -1.20 27.17 32.03
C ASP A 885 -0.09 28.12 32.48
N CYS A 886 0.86 27.60 33.25
CA CYS A 886 2.06 28.31 33.69
C CYS A 886 3.15 28.33 32.61
N PHE A 887 3.05 27.45 31.61
CA PHE A 887 4.02 27.26 30.53
C PHE A 887 3.66 28.05 29.26
N LYS A 888 2.91 29.15 29.41
CA LYS A 888 2.58 30.06 28.30
C LYS A 888 3.85 30.59 27.63
N GLY A 889 3.92 30.44 26.31
CA GLY A 889 5.11 30.79 25.52
C GLY A 889 6.09 29.63 25.31
N THR A 890 5.72 28.41 25.68
CA THR A 890 6.44 27.21 25.25
C THR A 890 6.24 26.98 23.76
N SER A 891 7.33 26.69 23.04
CA SER A 891 7.30 26.36 21.61
C SER A 891 8.31 25.27 21.28
N LEU A 892 7.96 24.42 20.31
CA LEU A 892 8.85 23.39 19.77
C LEU A 892 9.44 23.85 18.44
N HIS A 893 10.75 23.65 18.26
CA HIS A 893 11.48 24.05 17.06
C HIS A 893 12.24 22.84 16.49
N LEU A 894 12.22 22.71 15.17
CA LEU A 894 12.95 21.68 14.45
C LEU A 894 14.22 22.27 13.86
N SER A 895 15.36 21.61 14.09
CA SER A 895 16.62 21.93 13.42
C SER A 895 17.35 20.66 12.99
N PHE A 896 18.30 20.80 12.08
CA PHE A 896 19.04 19.69 11.50
C PHE A 896 20.53 19.90 11.73
N SER A 897 21.21 18.87 12.22
CA SER A 897 22.67 18.94 12.31
C SER A 897 23.31 18.66 10.94
N GLN A 898 24.64 18.70 10.89
CA GLN A 898 25.40 18.27 9.71
C GLN A 898 25.64 16.76 9.70
N ALA A 899 25.36 16.06 10.81
CA ALA A 899 25.57 14.62 10.92
C ALA A 899 24.52 13.88 10.07
N SER A 900 25.02 13.12 9.09
CA SER A 900 24.19 12.24 8.27
C SER A 900 24.92 10.95 7.95
N GLN A 901 24.15 9.87 7.79
CA GLN A 901 24.68 8.55 7.49
C GLN A 901 23.92 7.95 6.30
N ALA A 902 24.62 7.63 5.22
CA ALA A 902 24.02 6.99 4.06
C ALA A 902 23.43 5.62 4.42
N VAL A 903 22.24 5.33 3.91
CA VAL A 903 21.58 4.03 4.04
C VAL A 903 22.07 3.13 2.92
N ASN A 904 22.50 1.91 3.26
CA ASN A 904 22.85 0.93 2.25
C ASN A 904 21.57 0.35 1.61
N LEU A 905 21.32 0.74 0.35
CA LEU A 905 20.18 0.29 -0.46
C LEU A 905 20.49 -0.98 -1.29
N ASN A 906 21.56 -1.71 -0.95
CA ASN A 906 22.10 -2.83 -1.73
C ASN A 906 22.51 -2.44 -3.16
N PHE A 907 22.84 -1.16 -3.36
CA PHE A 907 23.18 -0.59 -4.64
C PHE A 907 24.61 -0.03 -4.63
N SER A 908 25.39 -0.39 -5.65
CA SER A 908 26.81 -0.06 -5.75
C SER A 908 27.06 0.86 -6.95
N GLY A 909 27.26 2.16 -6.72
CA GLY A 909 28.04 2.98 -7.65
C GLY A 909 27.56 4.41 -7.94
N GLY A 910 26.43 4.89 -7.43
CA GLY A 910 25.98 6.27 -7.65
C GLY A 910 26.77 7.27 -6.77
N PRO A 911 27.18 8.44 -7.27
CA PRO A 911 27.85 9.46 -6.47
C PRO A 911 26.91 10.19 -5.49
N ASP A 912 25.60 10.17 -5.75
CA ASP A 912 24.59 10.86 -4.94
C ASP A 912 24.00 9.91 -3.90
N ILE A 913 23.82 10.41 -2.67
CA ILE A 913 23.22 9.66 -1.57
C ILE A 913 21.70 9.74 -1.72
N GLU A 914 21.07 8.64 -2.11
CA GLU A 914 19.62 8.63 -2.37
C GLU A 914 18.76 8.47 -1.11
N ALA A 915 19.29 7.82 -0.07
CA ALA A 915 18.65 7.71 1.24
C ALA A 915 19.69 7.80 2.38
N TYR A 916 19.36 8.51 3.45
CA TYR A 916 20.24 8.71 4.60
C TYR A 916 19.48 8.92 5.90
N PHE A 917 20.11 8.55 7.01
CA PHE A 917 19.73 9.04 8.33
C PHE A 917 20.22 10.47 8.51
N LEU A 918 19.35 11.31 9.06
CA LEU A 918 19.63 12.70 9.37
C LEU A 918 19.36 12.95 10.86
N GLU A 919 20.41 13.32 11.58
CA GLU A 919 20.25 13.76 12.95
C GLU A 919 19.44 15.07 12.99
N THR A 920 18.33 15.02 13.70
CA THR A 920 17.29 16.03 13.71
C THR A 920 16.94 16.36 15.14
N LEU A 921 17.11 17.64 15.50
CA LEU A 921 16.95 18.14 16.86
C LEU A 921 15.55 18.72 17.00
N ILE A 922 14.80 18.22 17.98
CA ILE A 922 13.53 18.81 18.41
C ILE A 922 13.82 19.57 19.71
N SER A 923 13.91 20.89 19.61
CA SER A 923 14.25 21.73 20.75
C SER A 923 13.02 22.39 21.35
N VAL A 924 12.94 22.42 22.68
CA VAL A 924 11.94 23.18 23.42
C VAL A 924 12.50 24.53 23.84
N TYR A 925 11.71 25.57 23.58
CA TYR A 925 11.97 26.93 24.01
C TYR A 925 10.86 27.42 24.93
N SER A 926 11.23 28.16 25.97
CA SER A 926 10.31 28.88 26.84
C SER A 926 10.57 30.38 26.68
N ARG A 927 9.60 31.14 26.17
CA ARG A 927 9.72 32.61 25.98
C ARG A 927 11.00 33.02 25.24
N ALA A 928 11.32 32.30 24.15
CA ALA A 928 12.52 32.46 23.32
C ALA A 928 13.86 32.03 23.95
N GLU A 929 13.86 31.49 25.17
CA GLU A 929 15.05 30.83 25.74
C GLU A 929 15.06 29.34 25.45
N TRP A 930 16.22 28.83 25.03
CA TRP A 930 16.43 27.40 24.83
C TRP A 930 16.45 26.67 26.17
N ILE A 931 15.78 25.51 26.22
CA ILE A 931 15.66 24.69 27.44
C ILE A 931 16.32 23.33 27.25
N ALA A 932 15.99 22.60 26.17
CA ALA A 932 16.49 21.26 25.94
C ALA A 932 16.17 20.75 24.54
N GLU A 933 16.86 19.67 24.16
CA GLU A 933 16.52 18.78 23.06
C GLU A 933 15.70 17.59 23.58
N LEU A 934 14.75 17.12 22.77
CA LEU A 934 13.76 16.12 23.16
C LEU A 934 13.91 14.83 22.36
N ASP A 935 14.07 13.69 23.05
CA ASP A 935 13.80 12.36 22.48
C ASP A 935 12.38 11.91 22.82
N VAL A 936 11.43 12.36 21.99
CA VAL A 936 10.00 12.05 22.19
C VAL A 936 9.69 10.59 21.90
N LEU A 937 10.36 9.96 20.93
CA LEU A 937 10.07 8.58 20.55
C LEU A 937 10.52 7.60 21.65
N GLY A 938 11.72 7.82 22.21
CA GLY A 938 12.19 7.09 23.38
C GLY A 938 11.28 7.29 24.58
N SER A 939 10.78 8.51 24.78
CA SER A 939 9.88 8.85 25.90
C SER A 939 8.57 8.05 25.89
N VAL A 940 7.94 7.85 24.73
CA VAL A 940 6.65 7.12 24.63
C VAL A 940 6.80 5.64 24.96
N THR A 941 7.97 5.06 24.70
CA THR A 941 8.26 3.64 24.97
C THR A 941 8.95 3.42 26.33
N HIS A 942 9.16 4.49 27.09
CA HIS A 942 9.93 4.45 28.32
C HIS A 942 9.18 3.70 29.44
N PRO A 943 9.82 2.78 30.18
CA PRO A 943 9.17 1.98 31.21
C PRO A 943 8.63 2.80 32.39
N ASN A 944 9.19 3.99 32.62
CA ASN A 944 8.75 4.92 33.68
C ASN A 944 7.54 5.77 33.29
N LEU A 945 7.10 5.73 32.03
CA LEU A 945 5.83 6.33 31.63
C LEU A 945 4.70 5.37 31.99
N LYS A 946 3.74 5.83 32.78
CA LYS A 946 2.59 5.03 33.21
C LYS A 946 1.28 5.69 32.80
N SER A 947 0.46 4.94 32.08
CA SER A 947 -0.91 5.32 31.85
C SER A 947 -1.75 5.10 33.11
N GLU A 948 -2.78 5.92 33.30
CA GLU A 948 -3.72 5.75 34.40
C GLU A 948 -4.36 4.35 34.41
N ALA A 949 -4.67 3.75 33.25
CA ALA A 949 -5.26 2.41 33.16
C ALA A 949 -4.33 1.30 33.69
N GLU A 950 -3.01 1.41 33.47
CA GLU A 950 -1.99 0.51 34.03
C GLU A 950 -1.83 0.66 35.55
N ILE A 951 -2.16 1.86 36.06
CA ILE A 951 -2.14 2.15 37.49
C ILE A 951 -3.43 1.62 38.14
N LEU A 952 -4.60 1.92 37.54
CA LEU A 952 -5.94 1.61 38.07
C LEU A 952 -6.42 0.17 37.80
N LYS A 953 -5.76 -0.60 36.92
CA LYS A 953 -6.20 -1.94 36.47
C LYS A 953 -7.68 -1.97 36.03
N GLY A 954 -8.16 -0.90 35.41
CA GLY A 954 -9.55 -0.79 34.92
C GLY A 954 -10.62 -0.45 35.98
N LYS A 955 -10.24 -0.04 37.19
CA LYS A 955 -11.19 0.49 38.19
C LYS A 955 -11.41 2.00 37.97
N THR A 956 -12.65 2.43 37.82
CA THR A 956 -12.99 3.87 37.83
C THR A 956 -12.94 4.42 39.26
N CYS A 957 -12.49 5.66 39.45
CA CYS A 957 -12.56 6.33 40.76
C CYS A 957 -14.03 6.46 41.18
N SER A 958 -14.43 5.74 42.22
CA SER A 958 -15.76 5.78 42.83
C SER A 958 -15.89 6.85 43.92
N CYS A 959 -15.00 7.84 43.88
CA CYS A 959 -14.78 8.82 44.94
C CYS A 959 -15.87 9.91 44.90
N LYS A 960 -16.75 9.98 45.90
CA LYS A 960 -17.67 11.10 46.14
C LYS A 960 -17.04 12.06 47.16
N TYR A 961 -16.49 13.19 46.71
CA TYR A 961 -15.84 14.28 47.49
C TYR A 961 -14.46 13.99 48.12
N PRO A 962 -13.58 15.03 48.28
CA PRO A 962 -12.22 14.88 48.79
C PRO A 962 -12.16 15.04 50.32
N ALA A 963 -10.94 14.82 50.86
CA ALA A 963 -10.46 15.09 52.21
C ALA A 963 -10.61 13.98 53.26
N ASN A 964 -9.50 13.29 53.51
CA ASN A 964 -8.80 13.53 54.78
C ASN A 964 -7.32 13.13 54.62
N LYS A 965 -6.46 14.16 54.62
CA LYS A 965 -5.04 14.16 54.22
C LYS A 965 -4.85 13.90 52.72
N ASP A 966 -5.05 14.94 51.91
CA ASP A 966 -4.45 14.94 50.58
C ASP A 966 -2.93 14.96 50.75
N PRO A 967 -2.19 14.07 50.09
CA PRO A 967 -0.73 14.08 50.12
C PRO A 967 -0.23 15.44 49.61
N THR A 968 0.76 16.01 50.28
CA THR A 968 1.38 17.29 49.89
C THR A 968 2.08 17.10 48.55
N ILE A 969 1.50 17.66 47.50
CA ILE A 969 2.07 17.68 46.16
C ILE A 969 2.50 19.11 45.84
N ILE A 970 3.63 19.25 45.15
CA ILE A 970 4.13 20.56 44.73
C ILE A 970 3.60 20.91 43.34
N SER A 971 3.37 22.19 43.07
CA SER A 971 3.16 22.70 41.72
C SER A 971 4.50 22.86 41.01
N ILE A 972 4.53 22.46 39.74
CA ILE A 972 5.65 22.68 38.83
C ILE A 972 5.17 23.66 37.75
N ASP A 973 5.71 24.87 37.79
CA ASP A 973 5.20 26.01 37.03
C ASP A 973 6.15 26.49 35.93
N ASN A 974 7.40 26.07 36.00
CA ASN A 974 8.42 26.42 35.03
C ASN A 974 9.39 25.24 34.79
N PHE A 975 10.22 25.36 33.75
CA PHE A 975 11.17 24.30 33.39
C PHE A 975 12.33 24.15 34.39
N ALA A 976 12.71 25.20 35.12
CA ALA A 976 13.78 25.13 36.13
C ALA A 976 13.34 24.26 37.32
N GLU A 977 12.12 24.45 37.83
CA GLU A 977 11.52 23.64 38.90
C GLU A 977 11.42 22.15 38.55
N MET A 978 11.28 21.84 37.27
CA MET A 978 11.24 20.46 36.76
C MET A 978 12.64 19.85 36.64
N LEU A 979 13.62 20.63 36.20
CA LEU A 979 14.97 20.15 35.91
C LEU A 979 15.86 20.05 37.14
N VAL A 980 15.59 20.88 38.15
CA VAL A 980 16.11 20.76 39.51
C VAL A 980 15.31 19.67 40.25
N PRO A 981 15.97 18.67 40.88
CA PRO A 981 15.28 17.53 41.49
C PRO A 981 14.22 17.97 42.53
N PRO A 982 12.93 17.67 42.30
CA PRO A 982 11.90 17.92 43.30
C PRO A 982 12.02 16.89 44.43
N THR A 983 11.77 17.31 45.67
CA THR A 983 11.85 16.41 46.85
C THR A 983 10.57 15.63 47.11
N GLN A 984 9.48 16.00 46.46
CA GLN A 984 8.13 15.43 46.62
C GLN A 984 7.49 15.24 45.24
N PRO A 985 6.41 14.43 45.12
CA PRO A 985 5.65 14.35 43.90
C PRO A 985 5.21 15.75 43.43
N GLY A 986 5.28 15.99 42.12
CA GLY A 986 4.96 17.28 41.51
C GLY A 986 3.85 17.17 40.46
N ILE A 987 3.00 18.19 40.36
CA ILE A 987 2.00 18.33 39.28
C ILE A 987 2.39 19.48 38.35
N ILE A 988 2.49 19.17 37.05
CA ILE A 988 2.85 20.12 36.01
C ILE A 988 1.61 20.90 35.58
N ARG A 989 1.62 22.22 35.80
CA ARG A 989 0.47 23.10 35.50
C ARG A 989 0.55 23.64 34.07
N ALA A 990 0.26 22.77 33.09
CA ALA A 990 0.29 23.10 31.65
C ALA A 990 -1.10 22.92 30.99
N LYS A 991 -2.18 23.37 31.63
CA LYS A 991 -3.56 23.09 31.20
C LYS A 991 -3.84 23.63 29.79
N GLY A 992 -4.26 22.76 28.87
CA GLY A 992 -4.57 23.15 27.48
C GLY A 992 -3.35 23.35 26.58
N ASN A 993 -2.13 23.25 27.11
CA ASN A 993 -0.90 23.42 26.36
C ASN A 993 -0.23 22.05 26.08
N TRP A 994 -0.57 21.46 24.95
CA TRP A 994 -0.11 20.11 24.59
C TRP A 994 1.40 20.06 24.32
N GLN A 995 1.98 21.12 23.73
CA GLN A 995 3.41 21.19 23.45
C GLN A 995 4.22 21.22 24.76
N ALA A 996 3.77 21.99 25.75
CA ALA A 996 4.39 22.01 27.08
C ALA A 996 4.27 20.66 27.78
N ARG A 997 3.10 19.99 27.73
CA ARG A 997 2.93 18.65 28.29
C ARG A 997 3.82 17.61 27.61
N LEU A 998 3.97 17.66 26.28
CA LEU A 998 4.87 16.79 25.52
C LEU A 998 6.33 17.00 25.93
N ALA A 999 6.78 18.25 25.96
CA ALA A 999 8.14 18.60 26.37
C ALA A 999 8.42 18.19 27.82
N ALA A 1000 7.49 18.47 28.74
CA ALA A 1000 7.62 18.10 30.14
C ALA A 1000 7.68 16.58 30.34
N THR A 1001 6.85 15.82 29.60
CA THR A 1001 6.90 14.34 29.60
C THR A 1001 8.28 13.85 29.22
N ALA A 1002 8.80 14.32 28.10
CA ALA A 1002 10.09 13.88 27.59
C ALA A 1002 11.25 14.25 28.53
N LEU A 1003 11.25 15.47 29.08
CA LEU A 1003 12.29 15.93 30.00
C LEU A 1003 12.26 15.19 31.33
N CYS A 1004 11.09 14.94 31.90
CA CYS A 1004 10.96 14.18 33.14
C CYS A 1004 11.52 12.76 32.99
N LEU A 1005 11.21 12.10 31.87
CA LEU A 1005 11.71 10.75 31.59
C LEU A 1005 13.22 10.74 31.35
N ALA A 1006 13.75 11.73 30.63
CA ALA A 1006 15.20 11.90 30.42
C ALA A 1006 15.96 12.11 31.74
N LYS A 1007 15.35 12.80 32.72
CA LYS A 1007 15.88 12.94 34.09
C LYS A 1007 15.72 11.69 34.95
N GLY A 1008 15.03 10.66 34.45
CA GLY A 1008 14.79 9.40 35.15
C GLY A 1008 13.57 9.40 36.08
N TYR A 1009 12.75 10.45 36.09
CA TYR A 1009 11.55 10.51 36.91
C TYR A 1009 10.47 9.52 36.44
N LYS A 1010 9.55 9.18 37.34
CA LYS A 1010 8.35 8.40 37.02
C LYS A 1010 7.24 9.35 36.60
N VAL A 1011 6.68 9.15 35.40
CA VAL A 1011 5.67 10.06 34.83
C VAL A 1011 4.31 9.39 34.79
N VAL A 1012 3.29 10.08 35.32
CA VAL A 1012 1.89 9.68 35.22
C VAL A 1012 1.13 10.70 34.40
N ILE A 1013 0.44 10.22 33.38
CA ILE A 1013 -0.50 11.02 32.60
C ILE A 1013 -1.86 10.91 33.28
N LYS A 1014 -2.37 12.02 33.83
CA LYS A 1014 -3.64 12.06 34.54
C LYS A 1014 -4.82 12.22 33.57
N GLU A 1015 -5.83 11.35 33.65
CA GLU A 1015 -7.05 11.53 32.87
C GLU A 1015 -7.98 12.60 33.48
N PRO A 1016 -8.84 13.23 32.67
CA PRO A 1016 -9.78 14.25 33.13
C PRO A 1016 -10.71 13.77 34.24
N ASN A 1017 -11.09 12.48 34.24
CA ASN A 1017 -12.13 11.92 35.09
C ASN A 1017 -11.63 11.31 36.41
N THR A 1018 -10.32 11.38 36.68
CA THR A 1018 -9.73 10.77 37.88
C THR A 1018 -9.26 11.82 38.87
N CYS A 1019 -9.59 11.60 40.14
CA CYS A 1019 -9.21 12.54 41.21
C CYS A 1019 -7.72 12.43 41.54
N LEU A 1020 -7.12 13.56 41.90
CA LEU A 1020 -5.69 13.67 42.21
C LEU A 1020 -5.28 12.76 43.38
N ALA A 1021 -6.13 12.64 44.40
CA ALA A 1021 -5.89 11.77 45.55
C ALA A 1021 -5.77 10.28 45.16
N CYS A 1022 -6.52 9.80 44.15
CA CYS A 1022 -6.39 8.42 43.66
C CYS A 1022 -5.09 8.18 42.91
N VAL A 1023 -4.65 9.15 42.10
CA VAL A 1023 -3.38 9.07 41.37
C VAL A 1023 -2.22 8.99 42.36
N ILE A 1024 -2.22 9.86 43.39
CA ILE A 1024 -1.11 9.94 44.35
C ILE A 1024 -1.07 8.74 45.29
N ARG A 1025 -2.20 8.31 45.88
CA ARG A 1025 -2.23 7.13 46.76
C ARG A 1025 -1.70 5.86 46.10
N MET A 1026 -1.88 5.72 44.78
CA MET A 1026 -1.38 4.57 44.03
C MET A 1026 0.09 4.72 43.58
N ALA A 1027 0.55 5.95 43.38
CA ALA A 1027 1.97 6.27 43.19
C ALA A 1027 2.78 5.94 44.46
N GLU A 1028 2.23 6.26 45.64
CA GLU A 1028 2.82 5.96 46.96
C GLU A 1028 2.75 4.47 47.33
N ALA A 1029 1.65 3.77 47.02
CA ALA A 1029 1.50 2.34 47.35
C ALA A 1029 2.49 1.40 46.62
N ARG A 1030 3.17 1.89 45.57
CA ARG A 1030 4.17 1.11 44.80
C ARG A 1030 5.62 1.37 45.22
N SER A 1031 5.93 2.42 45.98
CA SER A 1031 7.31 2.69 46.47
C SER A 1031 7.70 1.80 47.66
N VAL A 1032 6.74 1.19 48.35
CA VAL A 1032 6.97 0.37 49.55
C VAL A 1032 7.62 -1.00 49.25
N ASN A 1033 7.69 -1.41 47.97
CA ASN A 1033 8.22 -2.74 47.57
C ASN A 1033 9.68 -2.73 47.07
N THR A 1034 10.38 -1.60 47.07
CA THR A 1034 11.79 -1.52 46.65
C THR A 1034 12.65 -1.04 47.80
N SER A 1035 13.13 -1.98 48.60
CA SER A 1035 14.13 -1.78 49.65
C SER A 1035 15.53 -1.60 49.05
N SER A 1036 15.79 -0.44 48.47
CA SER A 1036 17.16 0.02 48.22
C SER A 1036 17.23 1.53 48.34
N ALA A 1037 17.74 2.00 49.47
CA ALA A 1037 18.11 3.39 49.65
C ALA A 1037 19.35 3.70 48.81
N GLN A 1038 19.18 4.35 47.65
CA GLN A 1038 20.14 5.28 47.07
C GLN A 1038 19.56 5.94 45.79
N GLU A 1039 19.72 7.26 45.72
CA GLU A 1039 19.43 8.20 44.63
C GLU A 1039 17.97 8.64 44.42
N PHE A 1040 17.80 9.94 44.12
CA PHE A 1040 16.58 10.74 43.90
C PHE A 1040 15.65 10.27 42.75
N LYS A 1041 15.63 8.97 42.44
CA LYS A 1041 15.03 8.33 41.24
C LYS A 1041 13.56 7.92 41.40
N ASP A 1042 12.96 8.12 42.57
CA ASP A 1042 11.58 7.67 42.85
C ASP A 1042 10.52 8.79 42.85
N VAL A 1043 10.86 9.98 42.35
CA VAL A 1043 9.93 11.11 42.30
C VAL A 1043 8.91 10.94 41.16
N TRP A 1044 7.64 11.16 41.49
CA TRP A 1044 6.52 11.08 40.56
C TRP A 1044 6.14 12.45 40.01
N MET A 1045 6.08 12.58 38.69
CA MET A 1045 5.64 13.78 37.97
C MET A 1045 4.29 13.52 37.32
N ILE A 1046 3.30 14.33 37.66
CA ILE A 1046 1.92 14.22 37.16
C ILE A 1046 1.71 15.26 36.06
N ILE A 1047 1.25 14.80 34.90
CA ILE A 1047 1.03 15.59 33.68
C ILE A 1047 -0.46 15.68 33.35
#